data_AF-D0N9S5-F1
#
_entry.id   AF-D0N9S5-F1
#
_cell.length_a   1.000
_cell.length_b   1.000
_cell.length_c   1.000
_cell.angle_alpha   90.00
_cell.angle_beta   90.00
_cell.angle_gamma   90.00
#
_symmetry.space_group_name_H-M   'P 1'
#
loop_
_entity.id
_entity.type
_entity.pdbx_description
1 polymer ?
#
loop_
_entity_poly.entity_id
_entity_poly.type
_entity_poly.pdbx_seq_one_letter_code
_entity_poly.pdbx_strand_id
1 'polypeptide(L)'
;MDGSNHQRQRRFPRPRLGSRGRAHTTSNMVELETLSAFSALERRAVSLSQDEVQVCVRLAELLLADTLKAYEGHSVIGHRQPQVDLQQWKLIKKKDQLCVFKQKKETVKAVTTSQQQLDQCTANETDLPLLMVTGYVAGRVNDAMYGLVSSNTRSMKINSAYADDALDDAEVLATIESPSIEEPFRFLGLKWAVRRDAMAKRRDLLYLEATGVTKMANGDRVGYRVMHSVSIKALTLLATTSISSSVIRARTSFVQLFHQQPSSEVSAGLTGTLNVFARGYYDPQGGMMQFVAVNTGAELLLHMTFSVVDCAHLKKIAFAAHQAGCRRRASQLNKTAYGDGGMIGIEELCDEDTDTILGDGAWSTNCSLCDRRVGHLLNRSGTPCAICAKMVCSRCSVVKKLRFLRSEYNNLPLNSGVDLGGSMGVRDFDRPEASRASTERSRSRSSSSSGASNMNAICQKPVKFCLPCVLRANQRNASQIVVEEILGQTSFGLVTPQSTMNRPSSRSRPSSIRRRLTQTGRPYNSRSSQASNGSQHFSHYAASPYYQPRQKAYSTAARARFGAEAFLNMAVPLSRVLVAALLAGSLGRRGLKKQSLDVSGAAAACFVGFFTLASGYRFGLLLLGFYFSGSKLTKVRASVKQQLDANYKSGGQRSARQVLACSLLATFIAVYAVVRFGDDEVALDFNSSPERSYLLASFIGHYACCAADTWASELGVLSKSEPRLITTMRRVPPGTNGGVSMLGLTMSALGGAFIGALYYAGSLLSETAQLQVITLGAVTGLFSSILDSVLGATVQATYFDRSSRKICDEFASQVDVEHVCGIDLLSNEQVNVVSVLATTAISGGVATYLFP
;
A
#
# COMPACT_ATOMS: atom_id res chain seq x y z
N MET A 1 -12.25 -43.16 -89.71
CA MET A 1 -13.70 -43.01 -89.42
C MET A 1 -13.92 -43.37 -87.95
N ASP A 2 -13.38 -42.60 -87.00
CA ASP A 2 -13.51 -41.16 -86.71
C ASP A 2 -14.79 -40.89 -85.89
N GLY A 3 -14.75 -40.21 -84.74
CA GLY A 3 -13.57 -39.72 -84.01
C GLY A 3 -13.94 -38.88 -82.78
N SER A 4 -12.99 -38.72 -81.85
CA SER A 4 -13.12 -37.98 -80.57
C SER A 4 -14.09 -38.62 -79.53
N ASN A 5 -13.97 -38.40 -78.22
CA ASN A 5 -13.03 -37.54 -77.48
C ASN A 5 -12.64 -38.18 -76.12
N HIS A 6 -11.34 -38.24 -75.78
CA HIS A 6 -10.85 -38.87 -74.55
C HIS A 6 -10.40 -37.83 -73.50
N GLN A 7 -11.13 -37.69 -72.39
CA GLN A 7 -10.60 -37.02 -71.21
C GLN A 7 -9.69 -37.97 -70.41
N ARG A 8 -8.37 -37.76 -70.53
CA ARG A 8 -7.36 -38.49 -69.75
C ARG A 8 -7.18 -37.87 -68.37
N GLN A 9 -7.22 -38.70 -67.32
CA GLN A 9 -6.60 -38.36 -66.03
C GLN A 9 -5.13 -37.97 -66.25
N ARG A 10 -4.70 -36.83 -65.73
CA ARG A 10 -3.27 -36.47 -65.66
C ARG A 10 -2.92 -35.86 -64.30
N ARG A 11 -1.79 -36.32 -63.76
CA ARG A 11 -1.20 -35.84 -62.50
C ARG A 11 -0.78 -34.38 -62.66
N PHE A 12 -1.12 -33.53 -61.69
CA PHE A 12 -0.56 -32.17 -61.61
C PHE A 12 0.92 -32.20 -61.15
N PRO A 13 1.74 -31.23 -61.56
CA PRO A 13 3.20 -31.29 -61.40
C PRO A 13 3.68 -30.75 -60.04
N ARG A 14 4.88 -31.18 -59.61
CA ARG A 14 5.64 -30.54 -58.53
C ARG A 14 6.41 -29.30 -59.04
N PRO A 15 6.29 -28.12 -58.39
CA PRO A 15 7.27 -27.06 -58.51
C PRO A 15 8.24 -27.07 -57.31
N ARG A 16 9.52 -27.32 -57.61
CA ARG A 16 10.78 -26.87 -56.96
C ARG A 16 10.77 -26.52 -55.45
N LEU A 17 11.71 -27.13 -54.71
CA LEU A 17 12.18 -26.57 -53.43
C LEU A 17 12.76 -25.15 -53.66
N GLY A 18 12.35 -24.19 -52.83
CA GLY A 18 12.91 -22.84 -52.78
C GLY A 18 13.22 -22.44 -51.34
N SER A 19 14.39 -21.82 -51.14
CA SER A 19 14.88 -21.07 -49.97
C SER A 19 14.12 -21.16 -48.62
N ARG A 20 14.85 -21.52 -47.55
CA ARG A 20 14.44 -21.44 -46.13
C ARG A 20 13.73 -20.12 -45.78
N GLY A 21 12.40 -20.14 -45.74
CA GLY A 21 11.60 -19.13 -45.04
C GLY A 21 11.43 -19.50 -43.57
N ARG A 22 11.57 -18.52 -42.66
CA ARG A 22 11.17 -18.72 -41.25
C ARG A 22 9.65 -18.82 -41.18
N ALA A 23 9.14 -20.00 -40.81
CA ALA A 23 7.76 -20.11 -40.37
C ALA A 23 7.60 -19.38 -39.03
N HIS A 24 6.80 -18.31 -39.01
CA HIS A 24 6.31 -17.71 -37.78
C HIS A 24 5.12 -18.54 -37.29
N THR A 25 5.34 -19.36 -36.26
CA THR A 25 4.29 -20.16 -35.61
C THR A 25 3.29 -19.27 -34.88
N THR A 26 2.06 -19.74 -34.74
CA THR A 26 0.90 -18.97 -34.26
C THR A 26 0.65 -19.19 -32.77
N SER A 27 0.64 -18.09 -32.00
CA SER A 27 0.54 -18.13 -30.53
C SER A 27 -0.81 -18.56 -29.98
N ASN A 28 -0.79 -19.15 -28.77
CA ASN A 28 -1.94 -19.34 -27.89
C ASN A 28 -2.55 -17.99 -27.42
N MET A 29 -3.13 -17.22 -28.33
CA MET A 29 -4.07 -16.14 -28.06
C MET A 29 -5.37 -16.47 -28.78
N VAL A 30 -6.49 -16.32 -28.06
CA VAL A 30 -7.76 -16.07 -28.75
C VAL A 30 -7.63 -14.72 -29.45
N GLU A 31 -7.76 -14.75 -30.77
CA GLU A 31 -7.70 -13.59 -31.64
C GLU A 31 -9.11 -13.25 -32.14
N LEU A 32 -9.67 -12.17 -31.61
CA LEU A 32 -11.00 -11.68 -31.96
C LEU A 32 -10.90 -10.82 -33.23
N GLU A 33 -11.72 -11.12 -34.23
CA GLU A 33 -11.57 -10.58 -35.61
C GLU A 33 -12.26 -9.22 -35.83
N THR A 34 -13.07 -8.79 -34.86
CA THR A 34 -13.85 -7.54 -34.79
C THR A 34 -13.34 -6.38 -35.67
N LEU A 35 -14.05 -6.13 -36.79
CA LEU A 35 -13.59 -5.21 -37.86
C LEU A 35 -13.86 -3.71 -37.64
N SER A 36 -14.56 -3.30 -36.58
CA SER A 36 -15.03 -1.91 -36.36
C SER A 36 -13.95 -0.93 -35.85
N ALA A 37 -12.68 -1.18 -36.17
CA ALA A 37 -11.48 -0.62 -35.54
C ALA A 37 -11.50 0.91 -35.39
N PHE A 38 -11.79 1.63 -36.48
CA PHE A 38 -11.56 3.08 -36.59
C PHE A 38 -12.40 3.96 -35.66
N SER A 39 -13.43 3.42 -35.03
CA SER A 39 -14.28 4.17 -34.07
C SER A 39 -14.30 3.58 -32.65
N ALA A 40 -13.68 2.41 -32.44
CA ALA A 40 -13.70 1.70 -31.16
C ALA A 40 -12.80 2.36 -30.10
N LEU A 41 -11.70 2.99 -30.52
CA LEU A 41 -10.73 3.62 -29.61
C LEU A 41 -11.11 5.07 -29.24
N GLU A 42 -11.76 5.81 -30.14
CA GLU A 42 -12.39 7.10 -29.81
C GLU A 42 -13.64 6.91 -28.92
N ARG A 43 -14.49 5.92 -29.22
CA ARG A 43 -15.70 5.63 -28.43
C ARG A 43 -15.47 4.68 -27.25
N ARG A 44 -14.24 4.21 -27.04
CA ARG A 44 -13.81 3.37 -25.92
C ARG A 44 -14.63 2.07 -25.69
N ALA A 45 -15.22 1.53 -26.76
CA ALA A 45 -16.12 0.37 -26.70
C ALA A 45 -15.94 -0.58 -27.90
N VAL A 46 -16.21 -1.87 -27.71
CA VAL A 46 -16.06 -2.94 -28.70
C VAL A 46 -17.35 -3.76 -28.80
N SER A 47 -17.88 -3.89 -30.02
CA SER A 47 -19.07 -4.70 -30.34
C SER A 47 -18.65 -6.10 -30.81
N LEU A 48 -18.84 -7.13 -29.97
CA LEU A 48 -18.49 -8.51 -30.31
C LEU A 48 -19.60 -9.20 -31.12
N SER A 49 -19.21 -10.10 -32.02
CA SER A 49 -20.10 -11.07 -32.68
C SER A 49 -20.55 -12.19 -31.73
N GLN A 50 -21.57 -12.95 -32.12
CA GLN A 50 -22.06 -14.07 -31.31
C GLN A 50 -20.99 -15.17 -31.14
N ASP A 51 -20.19 -15.44 -32.16
CA ASP A 51 -19.10 -16.42 -32.07
C ASP A 51 -17.97 -15.95 -31.16
N GLU A 52 -17.56 -14.67 -31.25
CA GLU A 52 -16.58 -14.07 -30.33
C GLU A 52 -17.07 -14.12 -28.86
N VAL A 53 -18.37 -13.86 -28.63
CA VAL A 53 -19.01 -14.02 -27.32
C VAL A 53 -18.94 -15.47 -26.83
N GLN A 54 -19.32 -16.44 -27.67
CA GLN A 54 -19.31 -17.86 -27.34
C GLN A 54 -17.90 -18.40 -27.07
N VAL A 55 -16.88 -17.88 -27.76
CA VAL A 55 -15.47 -18.18 -27.46
C VAL A 55 -15.04 -17.59 -26.12
N CYS A 56 -15.46 -16.36 -25.78
CA CYS A 56 -15.17 -15.75 -24.48
C CYS A 56 -15.81 -16.51 -23.31
N VAL A 57 -17.07 -16.95 -23.44
CA VAL A 57 -17.77 -17.77 -22.43
C VAL A 57 -17.00 -19.08 -22.20
N ARG A 58 -16.79 -19.88 -23.26
CA ARG A 58 -16.09 -21.17 -23.16
C ARG A 58 -14.67 -21.05 -22.60
N LEU A 59 -13.94 -19.99 -22.96
CA LEU A 59 -12.60 -19.73 -22.41
C LEU A 59 -12.63 -19.50 -20.89
N ALA A 60 -13.58 -18.70 -20.40
CA ALA A 60 -13.72 -18.45 -18.96
C ALA A 60 -14.09 -19.72 -18.19
N GLU A 61 -15.02 -20.52 -18.74
CA GLU A 61 -15.47 -21.78 -18.15
C GLU A 61 -14.35 -22.83 -18.09
N LEU A 62 -13.58 -23.00 -19.17
CA LEU A 62 -12.46 -23.96 -19.22
C LEU A 62 -11.34 -23.60 -18.23
N LEU A 63 -10.96 -22.32 -18.14
CA LEU A 63 -9.95 -21.85 -17.19
C LEU A 63 -10.41 -22.02 -15.74
N LEU A 64 -11.69 -21.78 -15.46
CA LEU A 64 -12.29 -22.00 -14.15
C LEU A 64 -12.31 -23.49 -13.78
N ALA A 65 -12.71 -24.37 -14.72
CA ALA A 65 -12.80 -25.81 -14.52
C ALA A 65 -11.43 -26.46 -14.23
N ASP A 66 -10.37 -26.11 -14.99
CA ASP A 66 -9.01 -26.57 -14.69
C ASP A 66 -8.56 -26.11 -13.30
N THR A 67 -8.83 -24.86 -12.94
CA THR A 67 -8.38 -24.31 -11.64
C THR A 67 -9.15 -24.92 -10.46
N LEU A 68 -10.45 -25.18 -10.61
CA LEU A 68 -11.25 -25.91 -9.61
C LEU A 68 -10.71 -27.33 -9.41
N LYS A 69 -10.49 -28.08 -10.51
CA LYS A 69 -9.90 -29.43 -10.46
C LYS A 69 -8.51 -29.44 -9.81
N ALA A 70 -7.67 -28.44 -10.11
CA ALA A 70 -6.37 -28.27 -9.48
C ALA A 70 -6.47 -27.93 -7.99
N TYR A 71 -7.47 -27.13 -7.60
CA TYR A 71 -7.73 -26.79 -6.19
C TYR A 71 -8.27 -27.99 -5.39
N GLU A 72 -9.17 -28.78 -5.97
CA GLU A 72 -9.68 -30.03 -5.37
C GLU A 72 -8.55 -31.04 -5.16
N GLY A 73 -7.68 -31.23 -6.16
CA GLY A 73 -6.47 -32.07 -6.03
C GLY A 73 -5.43 -31.54 -5.02
N HIS A 74 -5.43 -30.24 -4.72
CA HIS A 74 -4.59 -29.60 -3.69
C HIS A 74 -5.23 -29.66 -2.28
N SER A 75 -6.53 -29.96 -2.18
CA SER A 75 -7.33 -29.86 -0.95
C SER A 75 -7.57 -31.22 -0.27
N VAL A 76 -6.51 -32.04 -0.13
CA VAL A 76 -6.62 -33.39 0.44
C VAL A 76 -6.77 -33.35 1.97
N ILE A 77 -8.03 -33.43 2.42
CA ILE A 77 -8.52 -34.03 3.68
C ILE A 77 -7.93 -33.45 4.99
N GLY A 78 -8.75 -32.65 5.69
CA GLY A 78 -8.59 -32.32 7.11
C GLY A 78 -8.25 -30.85 7.41
N HIS A 79 -8.41 -30.45 8.67
CA HIS A 79 -8.26 -29.04 9.13
C HIS A 79 -6.79 -28.57 9.26
N ARG A 80 -5.94 -28.86 8.26
CA ARG A 80 -4.54 -28.42 8.20
C ARG A 80 -4.28 -27.60 6.93
N GLN A 81 -3.16 -26.89 6.90
CA GLN A 81 -2.75 -26.14 5.70
C GLN A 81 -2.55 -27.10 4.52
N PRO A 82 -3.03 -26.75 3.31
CA PRO A 82 -2.91 -27.64 2.16
C PRO A 82 -1.44 -27.85 1.81
N GLN A 83 -0.98 -29.10 1.83
CA GLN A 83 0.43 -29.42 1.63
C GLN A 83 0.82 -29.16 0.16
N VAL A 84 1.50 -28.04 -0.08
CA VAL A 84 2.16 -27.76 -1.35
C VAL A 84 3.32 -28.74 -1.52
N ASP A 85 3.31 -29.52 -2.60
CA ASP A 85 4.46 -30.35 -2.96
C ASP A 85 5.69 -29.47 -3.25
N LEU A 86 6.66 -29.52 -2.34
CA LEU A 86 7.93 -28.80 -2.46
C LEU A 86 8.91 -29.46 -3.46
N GLN A 87 8.56 -30.59 -4.09
CA GLN A 87 9.27 -31.12 -5.26
C GLN A 87 8.86 -30.37 -6.53
N GLN A 88 7.57 -30.27 -6.86
CA GLN A 88 7.04 -29.51 -8.00
C GLN A 88 7.15 -27.99 -7.83
N TRP A 89 6.98 -27.48 -6.61
CA TRP A 89 6.86 -26.04 -6.33
C TRP A 89 8.04 -25.49 -5.53
N LYS A 90 8.37 -24.22 -5.76
CA LYS A 90 9.33 -23.43 -4.97
C LYS A 90 8.66 -22.15 -4.47
N LEU A 91 8.71 -21.89 -3.16
CA LEU A 91 8.25 -20.63 -2.59
C LEU A 91 9.04 -19.45 -3.18
N ILE A 92 8.33 -18.39 -3.58
CA ILE A 92 8.89 -17.11 -4.06
C ILE A 92 8.78 -16.06 -2.95
N LYS A 93 7.59 -15.96 -2.35
CA LYS A 93 7.22 -14.86 -1.46
C LYS A 93 6.08 -15.25 -0.54
N LYS A 94 6.10 -14.74 0.69
CA LYS A 94 4.99 -14.78 1.64
C LYS A 94 4.53 -13.35 1.98
N LYS A 95 3.24 -13.17 2.23
CA LYS A 95 2.65 -11.92 2.74
C LYS A 95 1.49 -12.29 3.66
N ASP A 96 1.66 -12.06 4.96
CA ASP A 96 0.74 -12.56 5.99
C ASP A 96 0.48 -14.07 5.80
N GLN A 97 -0.78 -14.52 5.72
CA GLN A 97 -1.14 -15.92 5.53
C GLN A 97 -1.21 -16.37 4.06
N LEU A 98 -0.76 -15.54 3.09
CA LEU A 98 -0.71 -15.88 1.67
C LEU A 98 0.74 -16.20 1.22
N CYS A 99 0.91 -17.34 0.55
CA CYS A 99 2.19 -17.79 0.00
C CYS A 99 2.12 -17.91 -1.53
N VAL A 100 3.13 -17.42 -2.25
CA VAL A 100 3.28 -17.56 -3.71
C VAL A 100 4.39 -18.54 -4.04
N PHE A 101 4.09 -19.48 -4.90
CA PHE A 101 4.98 -20.52 -5.38
C PHE A 101 5.21 -20.40 -6.90
N LYS A 102 6.38 -20.83 -7.34
CA LYS A 102 6.81 -21.00 -8.73
C LYS A 102 6.91 -22.48 -9.04
N GLN A 103 6.37 -22.94 -10.16
CA GLN A 103 6.62 -24.31 -10.64
C GLN A 103 8.09 -24.48 -11.07
N LYS A 104 8.73 -25.58 -10.70
CA LYS A 104 10.11 -25.90 -11.12
C LYS A 104 10.15 -26.41 -12.56
N LYS A 105 11.25 -26.14 -13.29
CA LYS A 105 11.40 -26.54 -14.70
C LYS A 105 11.56 -28.05 -14.91
N GLU A 106 11.94 -28.82 -13.89
CA GLU A 106 12.16 -30.27 -14.00
C GLU A 106 10.84 -31.05 -14.14
N THR A 107 9.84 -30.73 -13.30
CA THR A 107 8.49 -31.34 -13.40
C THR A 107 7.79 -31.07 -14.74
N VAL A 108 8.12 -29.97 -15.43
CA VAL A 108 7.58 -29.69 -16.77
C VAL A 108 7.98 -30.78 -17.78
N LYS A 109 9.20 -31.34 -17.67
CA LYS A 109 9.67 -32.42 -18.56
C LYS A 109 9.07 -33.79 -18.24
N ALA A 110 8.67 -34.03 -16.99
CA ALA A 110 8.14 -35.32 -16.56
C ALA A 110 6.68 -35.52 -17.00
N VAL A 111 5.85 -34.46 -16.94
CA VAL A 111 4.43 -34.54 -17.28
C VAL A 111 4.18 -34.74 -18.78
N THR A 112 5.06 -34.21 -19.65
CA THR A 112 4.93 -34.32 -21.12
C THR A 112 4.95 -35.78 -21.62
N THR A 113 5.44 -36.73 -20.81
CA THR A 113 5.52 -38.15 -21.16
C THR A 113 4.20 -38.92 -20.89
N SER A 114 3.24 -38.34 -20.16
CA SER A 114 2.16 -39.12 -19.54
C SER A 114 0.73 -38.78 -19.94
N GLN A 115 0.43 -37.59 -20.47
CA GLN A 115 -0.97 -37.15 -20.73
C GLN A 115 -1.15 -36.35 -22.02
N GLN A 116 -1.13 -37.04 -23.16
CA GLN A 116 -1.62 -36.48 -24.42
C GLN A 116 -3.15 -36.42 -24.41
N GLN A 117 -3.75 -35.24 -24.17
CA GLN A 117 -4.96 -34.75 -24.89
C GLN A 117 -5.53 -33.39 -24.43
N LEU A 118 -5.10 -32.80 -23.30
CA LEU A 118 -5.72 -31.54 -22.81
C LEU A 118 -4.78 -30.34 -22.58
N ASP A 119 -3.46 -30.53 -22.45
CA ASP A 119 -2.50 -29.43 -22.17
C ASP A 119 -2.21 -28.50 -23.37
N GLN A 120 -2.75 -28.77 -24.56
CA GLN A 120 -2.42 -28.02 -25.78
C GLN A 120 -2.86 -26.55 -25.77
N CYS A 121 -3.82 -26.17 -24.92
CA CYS A 121 -4.32 -24.78 -24.86
C CYS A 121 -3.46 -23.82 -24.00
N THR A 122 -2.57 -24.30 -23.11
CA THR A 122 -2.03 -23.45 -22.03
C THR A 122 -0.50 -23.39 -21.87
N ALA A 123 0.27 -24.31 -22.46
CA ALA A 123 1.66 -24.54 -22.02
C ALA A 123 2.82 -24.24 -23.01
N ASN A 124 2.57 -24.08 -24.32
CA ASN A 124 3.62 -24.35 -25.32
C ASN A 124 4.51 -23.20 -25.82
N GLU A 125 4.23 -21.91 -25.53
CA GLU A 125 5.01 -20.79 -26.13
C GLU A 125 5.58 -19.74 -25.15
N THR A 126 5.24 -19.77 -23.86
CA THR A 126 5.85 -18.86 -22.87
C THR A 126 6.84 -19.57 -21.97
N ASP A 127 8.12 -19.21 -22.07
CA ASP A 127 9.22 -19.65 -21.19
C ASP A 127 9.11 -19.05 -19.76
N LEU A 128 7.91 -18.63 -19.36
CA LEU A 128 7.57 -18.03 -18.08
C LEU A 128 6.98 -19.11 -17.16
N PRO A 129 7.43 -19.22 -15.91
CA PRO A 129 6.99 -20.28 -15.03
C PRO A 129 5.59 -20.01 -14.49
N LEU A 130 4.81 -21.08 -14.35
CA LEU A 130 3.54 -21.06 -13.66
C LEU A 130 3.71 -20.59 -12.20
N LEU A 131 2.83 -19.70 -11.78
CA LEU A 131 2.69 -19.18 -10.43
C LEU A 131 1.44 -19.79 -9.77
N MET A 132 1.52 -20.01 -8.46
CA MET A 132 0.40 -20.43 -7.63
C MET A 132 0.39 -19.61 -6.34
N VAL A 133 -0.78 -19.11 -5.93
CA VAL A 133 -1.00 -18.52 -4.61
C VAL A 133 -1.85 -19.49 -3.80
N THR A 134 -1.48 -19.74 -2.54
CA THR A 134 -2.34 -20.48 -1.61
C THR A 134 -2.19 -19.91 -0.20
N GLY A 135 -3.28 -19.93 0.59
CA GLY A 135 -3.28 -19.39 1.94
C GLY A 135 -4.66 -18.93 2.42
N TYR A 136 -4.67 -18.00 3.38
CA TYR A 136 -5.88 -17.57 4.08
C TYR A 136 -6.10 -16.05 4.02
N VAL A 137 -7.37 -15.63 4.03
CA VAL A 137 -7.79 -14.23 4.20
C VAL A 137 -9.00 -14.16 5.14
N ALA A 138 -9.01 -13.25 6.11
CA ALA A 138 -10.17 -13.03 6.98
C ALA A 138 -11.33 -12.38 6.21
N GLY A 139 -12.52 -12.97 6.26
CA GLY A 139 -13.72 -12.48 5.56
C GLY A 139 -14.69 -13.57 5.10
N ARG A 140 -15.71 -13.16 4.34
CA ARG A 140 -16.72 -14.05 3.73
C ARG A 140 -16.67 -14.02 2.21
N VAL A 141 -17.17 -15.07 1.55
CA VAL A 141 -17.12 -15.19 0.08
C VAL A 141 -17.81 -14.00 -0.61
N ASN A 142 -18.99 -13.60 -0.12
CA ASN A 142 -19.71 -12.43 -0.64
C ASN A 142 -18.89 -11.13 -0.54
N ASP A 143 -18.01 -11.01 0.47
CA ASP A 143 -17.21 -9.81 0.68
C ASP A 143 -16.05 -9.76 -0.31
N ALA A 144 -15.29 -10.85 -0.46
CA ALA A 144 -14.28 -10.96 -1.52
C ALA A 144 -14.88 -10.67 -2.90
N MET A 145 -16.06 -11.21 -3.20
CA MET A 145 -16.75 -10.95 -4.46
C MET A 145 -17.21 -9.50 -4.64
N TYR A 146 -17.70 -8.82 -3.59
CA TYR A 146 -18.06 -7.41 -3.67
C TYR A 146 -16.84 -6.49 -3.82
N GLY A 147 -15.68 -6.88 -3.27
CA GLY A 147 -14.42 -6.17 -3.50
C GLY A 147 -13.87 -6.32 -4.92
N LEU A 148 -14.18 -7.44 -5.59
CA LEU A 148 -13.76 -7.76 -6.95
C LEU A 148 -14.69 -7.19 -8.03
N VAL A 149 -16.01 -7.39 -7.87
CA VAL A 149 -17.00 -7.13 -8.93
C VAL A 149 -16.93 -5.68 -9.42
N SER A 150 -16.78 -5.55 -10.73
CA SER A 150 -16.53 -4.27 -11.41
C SER A 150 -17.11 -4.29 -12.82
N SER A 151 -18.44 -4.33 -12.92
CA SER A 151 -19.19 -4.47 -14.18
C SER A 151 -19.14 -3.26 -15.12
N ASN A 152 -18.54 -2.15 -14.69
CA ASN A 152 -18.36 -0.94 -15.48
C ASN A 152 -17.08 -0.20 -15.08
N THR A 153 -16.61 0.72 -15.94
CA THR A 153 -15.35 1.47 -15.75
C THR A 153 -15.31 2.25 -14.44
N ARG A 154 -16.43 2.82 -14.00
CA ARG A 154 -16.55 3.52 -12.72
C ARG A 154 -16.22 2.59 -11.55
N SER A 155 -16.86 1.42 -11.50
CA SER A 155 -16.61 0.42 -10.43
C SER A 155 -15.19 -0.14 -10.50
N MET A 156 -14.65 -0.34 -11.70
CA MET A 156 -13.26 -0.77 -11.91
C MET A 156 -12.25 0.24 -11.33
N LYS A 157 -12.43 1.53 -11.64
CA LYS A 157 -11.58 2.62 -11.13
C LYS A 157 -11.76 2.83 -9.61
N ILE A 158 -12.96 2.66 -9.07
CA ILE A 158 -13.22 2.72 -7.61
C ILE A 158 -12.58 1.55 -6.86
N ASN A 159 -12.75 0.30 -7.33
CA ASN A 159 -12.12 -0.88 -6.71
C ASN A 159 -10.59 -0.75 -6.71
N SER A 160 -10.00 -0.30 -7.83
CA SER A 160 -8.58 0.02 -7.95
C SER A 160 -8.11 1.06 -6.92
N ALA A 161 -8.82 2.18 -6.78
CA ALA A 161 -8.47 3.22 -5.82
C ALA A 161 -8.59 2.75 -4.35
N TYR A 162 -9.46 1.78 -4.05
CA TYR A 162 -9.49 1.15 -2.72
C TYR A 162 -8.38 0.12 -2.52
N ALA A 163 -7.97 -0.60 -3.57
CA ALA A 163 -6.84 -1.52 -3.53
C ALA A 163 -5.47 -0.81 -3.47
N ASP A 164 -5.35 0.40 -4.03
CA ASP A 164 -4.11 1.18 -4.23
C ASP A 164 -3.14 0.53 -5.26
N ASP A 165 -3.71 -0.10 -6.28
CA ASP A 165 -3.02 -1.04 -7.20
C ASP A 165 -2.31 -0.39 -8.42
N ALA A 166 -1.86 0.86 -8.28
CA ALA A 166 -1.04 1.61 -9.26
C ALA A 166 -1.61 1.70 -10.69
N LEU A 167 -2.94 1.84 -10.81
CA LEU A 167 -3.66 2.05 -12.06
C LEU A 167 -3.54 3.51 -12.55
N ASP A 168 -3.12 3.69 -13.80
CA ASP A 168 -2.97 4.98 -14.48
C ASP A 168 -4.23 5.36 -15.30
N ASP A 169 -4.84 4.40 -16.01
CA ASP A 169 -6.18 4.49 -16.63
C ASP A 169 -6.79 3.09 -16.81
N ALA A 170 -8.10 3.00 -17.03
CA ALA A 170 -8.82 1.76 -17.30
C ALA A 170 -10.15 1.99 -18.03
N GLU A 171 -10.64 0.94 -18.69
CA GLU A 171 -11.93 0.94 -19.37
C GLU A 171 -12.52 -0.49 -19.45
N VAL A 172 -13.84 -0.62 -19.32
CA VAL A 172 -14.59 -1.82 -19.70
C VAL A 172 -15.03 -1.66 -21.15
N LEU A 173 -14.41 -2.43 -22.04
CA LEU A 173 -14.58 -2.31 -23.50
C LEU A 173 -15.85 -3.00 -24.00
N ALA A 174 -16.23 -4.12 -23.37
CA ALA A 174 -17.41 -4.90 -23.68
C ALA A 174 -17.92 -5.62 -22.43
N THR A 175 -19.23 -5.66 -22.24
CA THR A 175 -19.89 -6.49 -21.21
C THR A 175 -20.70 -7.56 -21.93
N ILE A 176 -20.40 -8.82 -21.64
CA ILE A 176 -21.06 -10.01 -22.19
C ILE A 176 -22.13 -10.50 -21.20
N GLU A 177 -21.79 -10.55 -19.92
CA GLU A 177 -22.71 -10.83 -18.81
C GLU A 177 -22.59 -9.73 -17.75
N SER A 178 -23.73 -9.30 -17.20
CA SER A 178 -23.82 -8.27 -16.16
C SER A 178 -24.43 -8.85 -14.87
N PRO A 179 -24.13 -8.28 -13.69
CA PRO A 179 -24.77 -8.69 -12.44
C PRO A 179 -26.30 -8.62 -12.51
N SER A 180 -26.98 -9.64 -11.99
CA SER A 180 -28.44 -9.68 -11.84
C SER A 180 -28.85 -9.63 -10.36
N ILE A 181 -30.15 -9.73 -10.07
CA ILE A 181 -30.65 -9.79 -8.69
C ILE A 181 -30.35 -11.17 -8.07
N GLU A 182 -30.38 -12.21 -8.90
CA GLU A 182 -30.15 -13.61 -8.59
C GLU A 182 -28.64 -13.92 -8.49
N GLU A 183 -27.85 -13.42 -9.45
CA GLU A 183 -26.39 -13.53 -9.45
C GLU A 183 -25.70 -12.14 -9.35
N PRO A 184 -25.73 -11.47 -8.19
CA PRO A 184 -25.17 -10.12 -8.02
C PRO A 184 -23.64 -10.03 -8.14
N PHE A 185 -22.94 -11.15 -8.29
CA PHE A 185 -21.49 -11.17 -8.52
C PHE A 185 -21.09 -11.66 -9.91
N ARG A 186 -22.07 -12.02 -10.76
CA ARG A 186 -21.84 -12.46 -12.13
C ARG A 186 -21.36 -11.30 -12.99
N PHE A 187 -20.25 -11.51 -13.69
CA PHE A 187 -19.80 -10.61 -14.75
C PHE A 187 -18.94 -11.42 -15.72
N LEU A 188 -19.04 -11.10 -17.00
CA LEU A 188 -18.13 -11.55 -18.05
C LEU A 188 -17.94 -10.39 -19.02
N GLY A 189 -16.70 -10.02 -19.34
CA GLY A 189 -16.47 -8.92 -20.27
C GLY A 189 -14.99 -8.62 -20.53
N LEU A 190 -14.75 -7.76 -21.52
CA LEU A 190 -13.42 -7.35 -21.94
C LEU A 190 -13.03 -6.03 -21.26
N LYS A 191 -11.82 -5.99 -20.72
CA LYS A 191 -11.25 -4.88 -19.97
C LYS A 191 -9.89 -4.48 -20.54
N TRP A 192 -9.62 -3.18 -20.49
CA TRP A 192 -8.30 -2.62 -20.74
C TRP A 192 -7.86 -1.81 -19.52
N ALA A 193 -6.58 -1.95 -19.15
CA ALA A 193 -6.00 -1.26 -17.99
C ALA A 193 -4.54 -0.88 -18.27
N VAL A 194 -4.16 0.33 -17.86
CA VAL A 194 -2.76 0.80 -17.85
C VAL A 194 -2.29 0.86 -16.40
N ARG A 195 -1.15 0.22 -16.11
CA ARG A 195 -0.50 0.20 -14.78
C ARG A 195 0.96 0.60 -14.93
N ARG A 196 1.63 0.92 -13.82
CA ARG A 196 3.09 1.07 -13.79
C ARG A 196 3.73 -0.19 -13.23
N ASP A 197 4.79 -0.67 -13.89
CA ASP A 197 5.63 -1.74 -13.35
C ASP A 197 6.63 -1.20 -12.30
N ALA A 198 7.36 -2.11 -11.64
CA ALA A 198 8.36 -1.76 -10.62
C ALA A 198 9.56 -0.95 -11.17
N MET A 199 9.69 -0.78 -12.50
CA MET A 199 10.66 0.08 -13.17
C MET A 199 10.03 1.41 -13.64
N ALA A 200 8.83 1.73 -13.14
CA ALA A 200 7.99 2.87 -13.50
C ALA A 200 7.61 2.94 -15.00
N LYS A 201 7.81 1.87 -15.78
CA LYS A 201 7.33 1.80 -17.17
C LYS A 201 5.82 1.56 -17.17
N ARG A 202 5.12 2.16 -18.14
CA ARG A 202 3.70 1.89 -18.35
C ARG A 202 3.52 0.54 -19.06
N ARG A 203 2.77 -0.35 -18.42
CA ARG A 203 2.29 -1.59 -19.01
C ARG A 203 0.80 -1.49 -19.21
N ASP A 204 0.33 -1.90 -20.38
CA ASP A 204 -1.11 -2.07 -20.58
C ASP A 204 -1.49 -3.54 -20.74
N LEU A 205 -2.72 -3.85 -20.36
CA LEU A 205 -3.29 -5.19 -20.32
C LEU A 205 -4.66 -5.12 -21.00
N LEU A 206 -4.82 -5.88 -22.08
CA LEU A 206 -6.12 -6.21 -22.68
C LEU A 206 -6.48 -7.63 -22.21
N TYR A 207 -7.65 -7.80 -21.60
CA TYR A 207 -8.03 -9.09 -21.01
C TYR A 207 -9.54 -9.30 -20.93
N LEU A 208 -9.95 -10.57 -21.04
CA LEU A 208 -11.23 -11.07 -20.56
C LEU A 208 -11.18 -11.16 -19.03
N GLU A 209 -12.22 -10.70 -18.35
CA GLU A 209 -12.46 -10.96 -16.93
C GLU A 209 -13.82 -11.61 -16.74
N ALA A 210 -13.88 -12.67 -15.93
CA ALA A 210 -15.11 -13.27 -15.44
C ALA A 210 -15.12 -13.27 -13.90
N THR A 211 -16.25 -12.95 -13.29
CA THR A 211 -16.48 -13.14 -11.85
C THR A 211 -17.82 -13.82 -11.59
N GLY A 212 -17.92 -14.54 -10.48
CA GLY A 212 -19.16 -15.16 -10.04
C GLY A 212 -18.98 -15.98 -8.78
N VAL A 213 -19.99 -16.79 -8.45
CA VAL A 213 -19.90 -17.77 -7.37
C VAL A 213 -20.43 -19.10 -7.88
N THR A 214 -19.66 -20.16 -7.70
CA THR A 214 -19.97 -21.51 -8.14
C THR A 214 -19.95 -22.49 -6.95
N LYS A 215 -20.13 -23.78 -7.22
CA LYS A 215 -19.95 -24.87 -6.25
C LYS A 215 -18.80 -25.79 -6.67
N MET A 216 -18.07 -26.31 -5.68
CA MET A 216 -17.15 -27.43 -5.85
C MET A 216 -17.90 -28.77 -5.96
N ALA A 217 -17.20 -29.85 -6.31
CA ALA A 217 -17.78 -31.19 -6.43
C ALA A 217 -18.38 -31.72 -5.11
N ASN A 218 -17.91 -31.24 -3.97
CA ASN A 218 -18.47 -31.54 -2.64
C ASN A 218 -19.70 -30.68 -2.26
N GLY A 219 -20.10 -29.73 -3.12
CA GLY A 219 -21.21 -28.81 -2.90
C GLY A 219 -20.84 -27.46 -2.25
N ASP A 220 -19.60 -27.29 -1.76
CA ASP A 220 -19.17 -26.06 -1.08
C ASP A 220 -19.15 -24.85 -2.03
N ARG A 221 -19.45 -23.67 -1.47
CA ARG A 221 -19.65 -22.43 -2.23
C ARG A 221 -18.34 -21.65 -2.38
N VAL A 222 -17.91 -21.45 -3.63
CA VAL A 222 -16.63 -20.80 -3.98
C VAL A 222 -16.86 -19.60 -4.89
N GLY A 223 -16.39 -18.42 -4.43
CA GLY A 223 -16.30 -17.24 -5.28
C GLY A 223 -15.11 -17.34 -6.22
N TYR A 224 -15.23 -16.88 -7.47
CA TYR A 224 -14.15 -16.96 -8.45
C TYR A 224 -13.91 -15.66 -9.21
N ARG A 225 -12.67 -15.50 -9.68
CA ARG A 225 -12.28 -14.53 -10.71
C ARG A 225 -11.39 -15.22 -11.73
N VAL A 226 -11.77 -15.17 -13.01
CA VAL A 226 -10.89 -15.51 -14.14
C VAL A 226 -10.40 -14.19 -14.76
N MET A 227 -9.11 -14.10 -15.07
CA MET A 227 -8.54 -13.05 -15.91
C MET A 227 -7.62 -13.67 -16.96
N HIS A 228 -7.83 -13.38 -18.25
CA HIS A 228 -7.02 -13.93 -19.34
C HIS A 228 -6.81 -12.91 -20.46
N SER A 229 -5.56 -12.67 -20.86
CA SER A 229 -5.23 -11.74 -21.94
C SER A 229 -5.68 -12.24 -23.31
N VAL A 230 -6.47 -11.43 -24.00
CA VAL A 230 -6.98 -11.71 -25.36
C VAL A 230 -6.37 -10.74 -26.37
N SER A 231 -6.34 -11.13 -27.65
CA SER A 231 -6.03 -10.23 -28.76
C SER A 231 -7.33 -9.82 -29.45
N ILE A 232 -7.43 -8.56 -29.86
CA ILE A 232 -8.45 -8.07 -30.80
C ILE A 232 -7.68 -7.50 -31.99
N LYS A 233 -7.86 -8.05 -33.20
CA LYS A 233 -7.07 -7.68 -34.39
C LYS A 233 -7.07 -6.17 -34.62
N ALA A 234 -8.24 -5.53 -34.50
CA ALA A 234 -8.40 -4.07 -34.55
C ALA A 234 -7.55 -3.30 -33.53
N LEU A 235 -7.52 -3.73 -32.26
CA LEU A 235 -6.75 -3.04 -31.21
C LEU A 235 -5.25 -3.35 -31.30
N THR A 236 -4.86 -4.48 -31.87
CA THR A 236 -3.47 -4.84 -32.15
C THR A 236 -2.89 -3.99 -33.29
N LEU A 237 -3.69 -3.73 -34.35
CA LEU A 237 -3.34 -2.79 -35.43
C LEU A 237 -3.26 -1.33 -34.96
N LEU A 238 -4.09 -0.93 -34.00
CA LEU A 238 -4.03 0.41 -33.40
C LEU A 238 -2.88 0.53 -32.37
N ALA A 239 -2.50 -0.56 -31.71
CA ALA A 239 -1.33 -0.58 -30.84
C ALA A 239 -0.01 -0.36 -31.59
N THR A 240 0.13 -0.85 -32.82
CA THR A 240 1.33 -0.64 -33.65
C THR A 240 1.38 0.71 -34.36
N THR A 241 0.29 1.48 -34.38
CA THR A 241 0.18 2.75 -35.13
C THR A 241 -0.10 3.99 -34.27
N SER A 242 -0.71 3.84 -33.10
CA SER A 242 -1.15 4.96 -32.24
C SER A 242 -0.46 5.02 -30.88
N ILE A 243 0.04 3.90 -30.35
CA ILE A 243 0.68 3.88 -29.03
C ILE A 243 2.10 4.43 -29.11
N SER A 244 2.31 5.55 -28.38
CA SER A 244 3.65 6.08 -28.07
C SER A 244 4.57 4.98 -27.56
N SER A 245 5.85 5.01 -27.97
CA SER A 245 6.93 4.10 -27.56
C SER A 245 7.24 4.03 -26.05
N SER A 246 6.40 4.66 -25.21
CA SER A 246 6.45 4.70 -23.75
C SER A 246 5.54 3.67 -23.05
N VAL A 247 4.63 3.00 -23.76
CA VAL A 247 3.73 1.95 -23.21
C VAL A 247 4.01 0.61 -23.87
N ILE A 248 4.08 -0.47 -23.07
CA ILE A 248 4.39 -1.83 -23.56
C ILE A 248 3.29 -2.80 -23.10
N ARG A 249 2.68 -3.54 -24.04
CA ARG A 249 1.62 -4.48 -23.70
C ARG A 249 2.14 -5.72 -22.97
N ALA A 250 1.63 -5.96 -21.77
CA ALA A 250 1.84 -7.18 -21.01
C ALA A 250 0.78 -8.24 -21.38
N ARG A 251 1.02 -9.51 -21.04
CA ARG A 251 0.05 -10.62 -21.13
C ARG A 251 -0.07 -11.28 -19.76
N THR A 252 -1.25 -11.74 -19.39
CA THR A 252 -1.46 -12.50 -18.15
C THR A 252 -2.59 -13.51 -18.28
N SER A 253 -2.53 -14.58 -17.51
CA SER A 253 -3.67 -15.48 -17.33
C SER A 253 -3.64 -15.96 -15.89
N PHE A 254 -4.67 -15.70 -15.11
CA PHE A 254 -4.82 -16.28 -13.78
C PHE A 254 -6.28 -16.46 -13.40
N VAL A 255 -6.52 -17.46 -12.55
CA VAL A 255 -7.80 -17.69 -11.90
C VAL A 255 -7.58 -17.65 -10.40
N GLN A 256 -8.45 -16.94 -9.68
CA GLN A 256 -8.51 -16.86 -8.22
C GLN A 256 -9.80 -17.53 -7.73
N LEU A 257 -9.70 -18.32 -6.67
CA LEU A 257 -10.79 -19.01 -5.98
C LEU A 257 -10.80 -18.59 -4.50
N PHE A 258 -12.00 -18.31 -3.98
CA PHE A 258 -12.26 -17.88 -2.61
C PHE A 258 -13.28 -18.84 -2.00
N HIS A 259 -12.79 -19.81 -1.23
CA HIS A 259 -13.58 -20.88 -0.63
C HIS A 259 -13.77 -20.60 0.87
N GLN A 260 -15.00 -20.66 1.37
CA GLN A 260 -15.26 -20.45 2.80
C GLN A 260 -14.73 -21.63 3.61
N GLN A 261 -13.87 -21.38 4.60
CA GLN A 261 -13.48 -22.42 5.55
C GLN A 261 -14.70 -22.82 6.43
N PRO A 262 -14.96 -24.13 6.67
CA PRO A 262 -15.98 -24.56 7.62
C PRO A 262 -15.73 -23.98 9.01
N SER A 263 -16.79 -23.47 9.66
CA SER A 263 -16.71 -22.85 10.96
C SER A 263 -16.56 -23.89 12.07
N SER A 264 -15.31 -24.18 12.45
CA SER A 264 -15.03 -24.86 13.73
C SER A 264 -15.56 -24.02 14.89
N GLU A 265 -16.27 -24.64 15.83
CA GLU A 265 -17.01 -23.95 16.91
C GLU A 265 -16.13 -23.03 17.78
N VAL A 266 -14.87 -23.43 17.98
CA VAL A 266 -13.82 -22.67 18.71
C VAL A 266 -13.45 -21.35 18.02
N SER A 267 -13.73 -21.22 16.72
CA SER A 267 -13.32 -20.10 15.87
C SER A 267 -14.50 -19.29 15.33
N ALA A 268 -15.54 -19.10 16.14
CA ALA A 268 -16.73 -18.27 15.84
C ALA A 268 -16.44 -16.75 15.78
N GLY A 269 -15.34 -16.35 15.14
CA GLY A 269 -15.00 -14.95 14.88
C GLY A 269 -15.97 -14.30 13.90
N LEU A 270 -16.45 -13.10 14.25
CA LEU A 270 -17.50 -12.35 13.54
C LEU A 270 -17.32 -12.21 12.01
N THR A 271 -16.08 -12.26 11.52
CA THR A 271 -15.69 -12.04 10.12
C THR A 271 -15.66 -13.29 9.24
N GLY A 272 -15.44 -14.48 9.80
CA GLY A 272 -15.13 -15.71 9.04
C GLY A 272 -13.73 -15.71 8.39
N THR A 273 -13.38 -16.84 7.76
CA THR A 273 -12.09 -17.08 7.09
C THR A 273 -12.29 -17.72 5.71
N LEU A 274 -11.53 -17.23 4.72
CA LEU A 274 -11.44 -17.76 3.37
C LEU A 274 -10.15 -18.56 3.17
N ASN A 275 -10.28 -19.78 2.69
CA ASN A 275 -9.22 -20.44 1.94
C ASN A 275 -9.12 -19.76 0.57
N VAL A 276 -7.91 -19.38 0.17
CA VAL A 276 -7.69 -18.70 -1.11
C VAL A 276 -6.67 -19.50 -1.92
N PHE A 277 -7.02 -19.76 -3.19
CA PHE A 277 -6.16 -20.44 -4.15
C PHE A 277 -6.15 -19.66 -5.46
N ALA A 278 -5.00 -19.50 -6.08
CA ALA A 278 -4.90 -18.93 -7.42
C ALA A 278 -3.82 -19.61 -8.25
N ARG A 279 -4.04 -19.74 -9.56
CA ARG A 279 -3.11 -20.37 -10.51
C ARG A 279 -2.99 -19.49 -11.75
N GLY A 280 -1.78 -19.27 -12.27
CA GLY A 280 -1.60 -18.46 -13.47
C GLY A 280 -0.17 -18.04 -13.82
N TYR A 281 -0.02 -17.18 -14.83
CA TYR A 281 1.24 -16.59 -15.26
C TYR A 281 1.11 -15.09 -15.54
N TYR A 282 2.25 -14.39 -15.50
CA TYR A 282 2.38 -12.98 -15.84
C TYR A 282 3.59 -12.76 -16.74
N ASP A 283 3.34 -12.17 -17.91
CA ASP A 283 4.34 -11.78 -18.90
C ASP A 283 4.37 -10.24 -19.00
N PRO A 284 5.38 -9.57 -18.43
CA PRO A 284 5.51 -8.12 -18.56
C PRO A 284 5.87 -7.68 -19.98
N GLN A 285 6.39 -8.56 -20.84
CA GLN A 285 6.96 -8.25 -22.16
C GLN A 285 8.11 -7.23 -22.15
N GLY A 286 8.64 -6.90 -23.34
CA GLY A 286 9.58 -5.79 -23.53
C GLY A 286 10.95 -5.99 -22.86
N GLY A 287 11.52 -7.19 -22.96
CA GLY A 287 12.91 -7.49 -22.55
C GLY A 287 13.17 -7.53 -21.05
N MET A 288 12.14 -7.63 -20.20
CA MET A 288 12.33 -7.75 -18.76
C MET A 288 12.99 -9.08 -18.38
N MET A 289 14.00 -9.04 -17.49
CA MET A 289 14.67 -10.24 -16.98
C MET A 289 13.68 -11.18 -16.25
N GLN A 290 13.78 -12.49 -16.52
CA GLN A 290 12.81 -13.49 -16.06
C GLN A 290 12.56 -13.48 -14.54
N PHE A 291 13.60 -13.21 -13.72
CA PHE A 291 13.43 -13.12 -12.26
C PHE A 291 12.62 -11.89 -11.83
N VAL A 292 12.74 -10.76 -12.53
CA VAL A 292 11.96 -9.54 -12.28
C VAL A 292 10.52 -9.76 -12.74
N ALA A 293 10.31 -10.43 -13.87
CA ALA A 293 8.99 -10.79 -14.37
C ALA A 293 8.23 -11.66 -13.35
N VAL A 294 8.88 -12.71 -12.84
CA VAL A 294 8.35 -13.60 -11.80
C VAL A 294 8.01 -12.84 -10.52
N ASN A 295 8.92 -12.01 -10.00
CA ASN A 295 8.68 -11.27 -8.76
C ASN A 295 7.59 -10.19 -8.92
N THR A 296 7.49 -9.57 -10.10
CA THR A 296 6.43 -8.60 -10.43
C THR A 296 5.07 -9.29 -10.53
N GLY A 297 5.00 -10.47 -11.18
CA GLY A 297 3.80 -11.30 -11.24
C GLY A 297 3.36 -11.79 -9.86
N ALA A 298 4.30 -12.24 -9.03
CA ALA A 298 4.03 -12.66 -7.66
C ALA A 298 3.49 -11.51 -6.79
N GLU A 299 4.06 -10.30 -6.89
CA GLU A 299 3.55 -9.13 -6.17
C GLU A 299 2.16 -8.72 -6.67
N LEU A 300 1.94 -8.68 -7.99
CA LEU A 300 0.65 -8.36 -8.58
C LEU A 300 -0.44 -9.34 -8.11
N LEU A 301 -0.17 -10.64 -8.15
CA LEU A 301 -1.10 -11.68 -7.67
C LEU A 301 -1.37 -11.55 -6.17
N LEU A 302 -0.36 -11.35 -5.32
CA LEU A 302 -0.56 -11.09 -3.88
C LEU A 302 -1.41 -9.84 -3.64
N HIS A 303 -1.13 -8.76 -4.36
CA HIS A 303 -1.82 -7.49 -4.20
C HIS A 303 -3.30 -7.59 -4.60
N MET A 304 -3.57 -8.22 -5.74
CA MET A 304 -4.92 -8.48 -6.27
C MET A 304 -5.67 -9.58 -5.51
N THR A 305 -5.01 -10.28 -4.59
CA THR A 305 -5.62 -11.29 -3.71
C THR A 305 -5.91 -10.73 -2.31
N PHE A 306 -4.93 -10.06 -1.70
CA PHE A 306 -5.03 -9.54 -0.33
C PHE A 306 -6.01 -8.37 -0.20
N SER A 307 -6.05 -7.46 -1.20
CA SER A 307 -6.84 -6.22 -1.11
C SER A 307 -8.37 -6.38 -1.24
N VAL A 308 -8.87 -7.57 -1.61
CA VAL A 308 -10.28 -7.74 -2.01
C VAL A 308 -11.25 -7.51 -0.85
N VAL A 309 -10.98 -8.05 0.34
CA VAL A 309 -11.91 -7.93 1.48
C VAL A 309 -11.85 -6.52 2.09
N ASP A 310 -10.68 -5.88 2.12
CA ASP A 310 -10.55 -4.48 2.56
C ASP A 310 -11.23 -3.49 1.60
N CYS A 311 -11.12 -3.72 0.28
CA CYS A 311 -11.91 -3.00 -0.72
C CYS A 311 -13.42 -3.13 -0.42
N ALA A 312 -13.89 -4.35 -0.16
CA ALA A 312 -15.29 -4.60 0.18
C ALA A 312 -15.73 -3.89 1.47
N HIS A 313 -14.95 -3.97 2.55
CA HIS A 313 -15.23 -3.25 3.80
C HIS A 313 -15.33 -1.74 3.59
N LEU A 314 -14.38 -1.13 2.86
CA LEU A 314 -14.40 0.30 2.59
C LEU A 314 -15.58 0.70 1.69
N LYS A 315 -15.96 -0.12 0.70
CA LYS A 315 -17.18 0.06 -0.10
C LYS A 315 -18.44 -0.02 0.76
N LYS A 316 -18.58 -1.01 1.66
CA LYS A 316 -19.72 -1.10 2.59
C LYS A 316 -19.86 0.15 3.48
N ILE A 317 -18.75 0.66 4.00
CA ILE A 317 -18.71 1.89 4.82
C ILE A 317 -19.11 3.11 3.98
N ALA A 318 -18.62 3.22 2.74
CA ALA A 318 -19.00 4.29 1.81
C ALA A 318 -20.50 4.24 1.45
N PHE A 319 -21.03 3.06 1.15
CA PHE A 319 -22.45 2.83 0.86
C PHE A 319 -23.34 3.24 2.04
N ALA A 320 -23.01 2.79 3.25
CA ALA A 320 -23.74 3.16 4.47
C ALA A 320 -23.67 4.68 4.76
N ALA A 321 -22.54 5.32 4.50
CA ALA A 321 -22.37 6.77 4.65
C ALA A 321 -23.18 7.56 3.61
N HIS A 322 -23.21 7.11 2.35
CA HIS A 322 -23.99 7.71 1.27
C HIS A 322 -25.50 7.57 1.55
N GLN A 323 -25.98 6.37 1.88
CA GLN A 323 -27.38 6.10 2.20
C GLN A 323 -27.87 6.95 3.40
N ALA A 324 -27.04 7.10 4.43
CA ALA A 324 -27.34 7.99 5.56
C ALA A 324 -27.35 9.48 5.16
N GLY A 325 -26.46 9.91 4.25
CA GLY A 325 -26.46 11.25 3.68
C GLY A 325 -27.73 11.56 2.88
N CYS A 326 -28.17 10.63 2.02
CA CYS A 326 -29.42 10.76 1.25
C CYS A 326 -30.66 10.85 2.16
N ARG A 327 -30.78 9.98 3.17
CA ARG A 327 -31.92 9.99 4.10
C ARG A 327 -32.06 11.34 4.84
N ARG A 328 -30.95 11.93 5.32
CA ARG A 328 -30.97 13.25 5.97
C ARG A 328 -31.38 14.40 5.03
N ARG A 329 -31.10 14.29 3.74
CA ARG A 329 -31.52 15.30 2.75
C ARG A 329 -32.99 15.20 2.41
N ALA A 330 -33.52 13.98 2.31
CA ALA A 330 -34.95 13.76 2.15
C ALA A 330 -35.73 14.36 3.33
N SER A 331 -35.28 14.14 4.57
CA SER A 331 -35.94 14.74 5.75
C SER A 331 -35.78 16.26 5.82
N GLN A 332 -34.64 16.83 5.39
CA GLN A 332 -34.47 18.29 5.27
C GLN A 332 -35.39 18.90 4.19
N LEU A 333 -35.46 18.30 3.00
CA LEU A 333 -36.33 18.75 1.91
C LEU A 333 -37.81 18.67 2.29
N ASN A 334 -38.23 17.60 2.95
CA ASN A 334 -39.61 17.45 3.44
C ASN A 334 -39.93 18.50 4.52
N LYS A 335 -39.00 18.82 5.43
CA LYS A 335 -39.18 19.90 6.41
C LYS A 335 -39.28 21.28 5.75
N THR A 336 -38.56 21.55 4.66
CA THR A 336 -38.74 22.81 3.89
C THR A 336 -40.03 22.84 3.06
N ALA A 337 -40.54 21.69 2.60
CA ALA A 337 -41.75 21.61 1.78
C ALA A 337 -43.06 21.76 2.57
N TYR A 338 -43.06 21.41 3.87
CA TYR A 338 -44.20 21.59 4.77
C TYR A 338 -44.12 22.86 5.64
N GLY A 339 -43.16 23.75 5.36
CA GLY A 339 -43.01 25.02 6.09
C GLY A 339 -44.02 26.11 5.70
N ASP A 340 -44.79 25.92 4.62
CA ASP A 340 -45.66 26.94 4.03
C ASP A 340 -47.00 26.31 3.58
N GLY A 341 -47.96 26.20 4.51
CA GLY A 341 -49.28 25.58 4.30
C GLY A 341 -49.60 24.48 5.32
N GLY A 342 -50.69 24.64 6.07
CA GLY A 342 -50.98 23.81 7.25
C GLY A 342 -51.77 22.51 7.02
N MET A 343 -51.90 21.75 8.11
CA MET A 343 -52.79 20.60 8.39
C MET A 343 -52.39 19.18 7.93
N ILE A 344 -52.02 18.38 8.93
CA ILE A 344 -52.29 16.93 9.11
C ILE A 344 -51.68 15.94 8.08
N GLY A 345 -50.51 15.41 8.42
CA GLY A 345 -50.47 14.13 9.16
C GLY A 345 -50.48 12.81 8.35
N ILE A 346 -49.29 12.21 8.24
CA ILE A 346 -49.08 10.75 8.26
C ILE A 346 -47.91 10.49 9.20
N GLU A 347 -48.13 9.75 10.30
CA GLU A 347 -47.05 9.19 11.11
C GLU A 347 -46.56 7.90 10.44
N GLU A 348 -45.36 7.93 9.86
CA GLU A 348 -44.67 6.73 9.38
C GLU A 348 -43.70 6.28 10.47
N LEU A 349 -43.85 5.06 10.98
CA LEU A 349 -43.12 4.58 12.16
C LEU A 349 -41.61 4.47 11.90
N CYS A 350 -40.84 5.43 12.40
CA CYS A 350 -39.39 5.35 12.52
C CYS A 350 -38.96 5.18 13.99
N ASP A 351 -37.86 4.44 14.21
CA ASP A 351 -37.36 4.11 15.55
C ASP A 351 -37.12 5.38 16.42
N GLU A 352 -37.71 5.40 17.62
CA GLU A 352 -37.74 6.57 18.54
C GLU A 352 -36.35 7.14 18.91
N ASP A 353 -35.28 6.38 18.69
CA ASP A 353 -33.88 6.72 19.03
C ASP A 353 -33.23 7.81 18.13
N THR A 354 -34.05 8.48 17.29
CA THR A 354 -33.60 9.33 16.16
C THR A 354 -33.97 10.82 16.27
N ASP A 355 -35.16 11.19 16.78
CA ASP A 355 -35.72 12.54 16.58
C ASP A 355 -35.33 13.62 17.61
N THR A 356 -34.64 13.25 18.70
CA THR A 356 -34.21 14.18 19.77
C THR A 356 -33.07 15.15 19.41
N ILE A 357 -32.72 15.29 18.12
CA ILE A 357 -31.53 16.03 17.65
C ILE A 357 -31.87 17.21 16.71
N LEU A 358 -33.15 17.50 16.45
CA LEU A 358 -33.58 18.59 15.54
C LEU A 358 -34.56 19.60 16.17
N GLY A 359 -34.29 19.97 17.42
CA GLY A 359 -34.73 21.21 18.05
C GLY A 359 -33.51 22.01 18.55
N ASP A 360 -33.55 23.34 18.37
CA ASP A 360 -32.64 24.38 18.85
C ASP A 360 -31.16 24.05 19.15
N GLY A 361 -30.29 24.45 18.21
CA GLY A 361 -29.06 25.21 18.50
C GLY A 361 -27.87 24.53 19.18
N ALA A 362 -28.06 23.43 19.91
CA ALA A 362 -27.03 22.85 20.79
C ALA A 362 -26.68 21.41 20.38
N TRP A 363 -25.68 21.25 19.50
CA TRP A 363 -25.06 19.94 19.30
C TRP A 363 -24.43 19.45 20.62
N SER A 364 -24.94 18.34 21.16
CA SER A 364 -24.56 17.82 22.48
C SER A 364 -23.05 17.87 22.71
N THR A 365 -22.63 18.59 23.75
CA THR A 365 -21.20 18.81 24.05
C THR A 365 -20.48 17.55 24.55
N ASN A 366 -21.18 16.41 24.69
CA ASN A 366 -20.61 15.14 25.15
C ASN A 366 -20.46 14.13 24.01
N CYS A 367 -19.42 13.30 24.09
CA CYS A 367 -19.16 12.22 23.13
C CYS A 367 -20.11 11.03 23.35
N SER A 368 -20.96 10.71 22.36
CA SER A 368 -22.01 9.69 22.43
C SER A 368 -21.55 8.22 22.55
N LEU A 369 -20.28 7.98 22.87
CA LEU A 369 -19.69 6.66 23.15
C LEU A 369 -18.93 6.58 24.49
N CYS A 370 -18.67 7.71 25.15
CA CYS A 370 -17.97 7.72 26.44
C CYS A 370 -18.43 8.82 27.41
N ASP A 371 -19.46 9.57 27.02
CA ASP A 371 -20.06 10.74 27.68
C ASP A 371 -19.09 11.88 28.10
N ARG A 372 -17.81 11.79 27.72
CA ARG A 372 -16.83 12.84 28.03
C ARG A 372 -17.10 14.07 27.18
N ARG A 373 -17.14 15.24 27.84
CA ARG A 373 -17.24 16.54 27.19
C ARG A 373 -16.14 16.75 26.14
N VAL A 374 -16.55 17.33 25.02
CA VAL A 374 -15.81 17.71 23.82
C VAL A 374 -15.69 19.23 23.82
N GLY A 375 -14.54 19.76 23.37
CA GLY A 375 -14.33 21.20 23.27
C GLY A 375 -12.86 21.59 23.18
N HIS A 376 -12.61 22.79 22.63
CA HIS A 376 -11.27 23.33 22.41
C HIS A 376 -10.47 23.47 23.71
N LEU A 377 -11.12 23.95 24.79
CA LEU A 377 -10.53 24.16 26.12
C LEU A 377 -9.98 22.87 26.78
N LEU A 378 -10.37 21.68 26.30
CA LEU A 378 -9.93 20.39 26.84
C LEU A 378 -9.02 19.60 25.88
N ASN A 379 -8.55 20.23 24.80
CA ASN A 379 -7.77 19.60 23.72
C ASN A 379 -8.42 18.30 23.19
N ARG A 380 -9.76 18.28 23.15
CA ARG A 380 -10.59 17.15 22.69
C ARG A 380 -11.54 17.65 21.60
N SER A 381 -11.05 17.67 20.37
CA SER A 381 -11.91 17.86 19.20
C SER A 381 -12.86 16.67 19.04
N GLY A 382 -14.06 16.96 18.56
CA GLY A 382 -15.09 15.98 18.24
C GLY A 382 -15.88 16.41 17.02
N THR A 383 -16.54 15.44 16.39
CA THR A 383 -17.20 15.60 15.10
C THR A 383 -18.39 14.65 15.02
N PRO A 384 -19.44 14.97 14.25
CA PRO A 384 -20.51 14.03 13.98
C PRO A 384 -19.97 12.76 13.29
N CYS A 385 -20.50 11.60 13.65
CA CYS A 385 -20.28 10.37 12.88
C CYS A 385 -20.98 10.48 11.52
N ALA A 386 -20.26 10.26 10.42
CA ALA A 386 -20.84 10.38 9.08
C ALA A 386 -22.05 9.44 8.82
N ILE A 387 -22.20 8.33 9.55
CA ILE A 387 -23.34 7.40 9.43
C ILE A 387 -24.50 7.74 10.39
N CYS A 388 -24.26 7.88 11.70
CA CYS A 388 -25.34 8.09 12.69
C CYS A 388 -25.52 9.54 13.19
N ALA A 389 -24.74 10.50 12.69
CA ALA A 389 -24.70 11.91 13.11
C ALA A 389 -24.32 12.20 14.58
N LYS A 390 -24.58 11.29 15.54
CA LYS A 390 -24.23 11.43 16.98
C LYS A 390 -22.73 11.81 17.14
N MET A 391 -22.41 12.76 18.02
CA MET A 391 -21.06 13.34 18.14
C MET A 391 -20.07 12.34 18.76
N VAL A 392 -18.87 12.20 18.16
CA VAL A 392 -17.76 11.44 18.74
C VAL A 392 -16.48 12.26 18.88
N CYS A 393 -15.81 12.13 20.02
CA CYS A 393 -14.48 12.71 20.27
C CYS A 393 -13.40 11.96 19.48
N SER A 394 -12.24 12.59 19.31
CA SER A 394 -11.09 12.03 18.58
C SER A 394 -10.71 10.60 18.95
N ARG A 395 -10.77 10.21 20.24
CA ARG A 395 -10.46 8.85 20.71
C ARG A 395 -11.55 7.80 20.42
N CYS A 396 -12.81 8.23 20.26
CA CYS A 396 -13.95 7.36 19.95
C CYS A 396 -14.30 7.37 18.46
N SER A 397 -13.60 8.17 17.66
CA SER A 397 -13.78 8.27 16.20
C SER A 397 -12.73 7.44 15.45
N VAL A 398 -13.19 6.57 14.55
CA VAL A 398 -12.34 5.88 13.56
C VAL A 398 -12.32 6.72 12.28
N VAL A 399 -11.14 7.02 11.76
CA VAL A 399 -10.97 7.66 10.44
C VAL A 399 -10.89 6.56 9.38
N LYS A 400 -11.65 6.68 8.29
CA LYS A 400 -11.48 5.88 7.07
C LYS A 400 -11.29 6.81 5.87
N LYS A 401 -10.36 6.45 4.97
CA LYS A 401 -10.14 7.16 3.70
C LYS A 401 -11.13 6.60 2.68
N LEU A 402 -12.18 7.34 2.36
CA LEU A 402 -13.14 6.94 1.33
C LEU A 402 -12.72 7.46 -0.05
N ARG A 403 -12.99 6.64 -1.07
CA ARG A 403 -12.82 6.94 -2.51
C ARG A 403 -14.19 7.06 -3.16
N PHE A 404 -14.37 8.06 -4.01
CA PHE A 404 -15.65 8.38 -4.67
C PHE A 404 -15.40 9.22 -5.93
N LEU A 405 -16.34 9.26 -6.86
CA LEU A 405 -16.21 10.15 -8.03
C LEU A 405 -16.49 11.61 -7.65
N ARG A 406 -15.85 12.55 -8.34
CA ARG A 406 -16.00 14.00 -8.10
C ARG A 406 -17.44 14.50 -8.20
N SER A 407 -18.28 13.88 -9.03
CA SER A 407 -19.73 14.15 -9.11
C SER A 407 -20.48 13.82 -7.80
N GLU A 408 -19.96 12.87 -7.02
CA GLU A 408 -20.56 12.39 -5.77
C GLU A 408 -20.01 13.09 -4.53
N TYR A 409 -19.00 13.97 -4.71
CA TYR A 409 -18.47 14.82 -3.64
C TYR A 409 -19.60 15.55 -2.91
N ASN A 410 -20.58 16.04 -3.67
CA ASN A 410 -21.72 16.77 -3.17
C ASN A 410 -22.73 15.91 -2.40
N ASN A 411 -22.68 14.57 -2.43
CA ASN A 411 -23.63 13.68 -1.74
C ASN A 411 -23.14 13.17 -0.38
N LEU A 412 -21.83 13.20 -0.14
CA LEU A 412 -21.26 12.85 1.16
C LEU A 412 -21.65 13.88 2.24
N PRO A 413 -21.84 13.46 3.50
CA PRO A 413 -21.98 14.40 4.60
C PRO A 413 -20.69 15.23 4.73
N LEU A 414 -20.83 16.55 4.78
CA LEU A 414 -19.74 17.44 5.15
C LEU A 414 -19.49 17.29 6.64
N ASN A 415 -18.36 16.71 7.01
CA ASN A 415 -17.79 16.83 8.36
C ASN A 415 -17.23 18.26 8.52
N SER A 416 -18.09 19.27 8.55
CA SER A 416 -17.76 20.55 9.17
C SER A 416 -17.38 20.31 10.63
N GLY A 417 -16.31 20.98 11.09
CA GLY A 417 -16.04 21.07 12.51
C GLY A 417 -17.10 21.94 13.18
N VAL A 418 -17.32 21.72 14.48
CA VAL A 418 -18.10 22.68 15.28
C VAL A 418 -17.14 23.76 15.77
N ASP A 419 -17.15 24.92 15.14
CA ASP A 419 -16.65 26.14 15.76
C ASP A 419 -17.72 26.69 16.69
N LEU A 420 -17.74 26.17 17.93
CA LEU A 420 -18.51 26.74 19.03
C LEU A 420 -17.80 28.02 19.55
N GLY A 421 -17.81 29.06 18.72
CA GLY A 421 -17.17 30.34 19.00
C GLY A 421 -17.63 31.41 18.01
N GLY A 422 -18.68 32.17 18.36
CA GLY A 422 -19.18 33.23 17.51
C GLY A 422 -18.34 34.50 17.60
N SER A 423 -17.66 34.87 16.51
CA SER A 423 -17.29 36.26 16.22
C SER A 423 -17.22 36.51 14.71
N MET A 424 -17.18 37.78 14.32
CA MET A 424 -17.53 38.26 12.98
C MET A 424 -16.55 37.83 11.87
N GLY A 425 -17.13 37.38 10.75
CA GLY A 425 -16.69 37.71 9.38
C GLY A 425 -15.21 37.54 9.02
N VAL A 426 -14.83 36.33 8.62
CA VAL A 426 -13.64 36.11 7.78
C VAL A 426 -14.10 35.86 6.35
N ARG A 427 -13.53 36.60 5.39
CA ARG A 427 -13.82 36.47 3.95
C ARG A 427 -13.21 35.18 3.40
N ASP A 428 -13.77 34.65 2.31
CA ASP A 428 -13.04 33.71 1.46
C ASP A 428 -11.66 34.29 1.13
N PHE A 429 -10.62 33.47 1.28
CA PHE A 429 -9.25 33.83 0.95
C PHE A 429 -8.57 32.70 0.17
N ASP A 430 -7.71 33.10 -0.77
CA ASP A 430 -7.47 32.33 -1.98
C ASP A 430 -6.59 31.09 -1.87
N ARG A 431 -6.65 30.31 -2.95
CA ARG A 431 -5.68 29.26 -3.26
C ARG A 431 -4.26 29.85 -3.31
N PRO A 432 -3.25 29.17 -2.75
CA PRO A 432 -1.88 29.30 -3.24
C PRO A 432 -1.81 28.81 -4.69
N GLU A 433 -1.24 29.62 -5.58
CA GLU A 433 -1.12 29.29 -7.00
C GLU A 433 -0.10 28.17 -7.25
N ALA A 434 -0.38 27.32 -8.24
CA ALA A 434 0.60 26.41 -8.81
C ALA A 434 1.30 27.08 -10.01
N SER A 435 2.25 27.98 -9.76
CA SER A 435 2.95 28.74 -10.82
C SER A 435 4.48 28.79 -10.64
N ARG A 436 5.19 27.79 -11.22
CA ARG A 436 6.52 27.96 -11.86
C ARG A 436 7.00 26.69 -12.58
N ALA A 437 6.42 26.46 -13.75
CA ALA A 437 6.97 25.58 -14.79
C ALA A 437 6.79 26.23 -16.17
N SER A 438 7.50 27.34 -16.36
CA SER A 438 7.84 27.87 -17.69
C SER A 438 8.71 26.86 -18.45
N THR A 439 8.61 26.67 -19.77
CA THR A 439 7.73 27.31 -20.79
C THR A 439 7.80 26.46 -22.05
N GLU A 440 6.66 26.08 -22.64
CA GLU A 440 6.62 25.71 -24.07
C GLU A 440 5.23 26.01 -24.65
N ARG A 441 5.19 26.51 -25.90
CA ARG A 441 4.07 27.34 -26.39
C ARG A 441 3.48 26.83 -27.72
N SER A 442 2.85 25.66 -27.71
CA SER A 442 2.29 24.99 -28.90
C SER A 442 0.75 24.96 -28.92
N ARG A 443 0.17 26.11 -29.29
CA ARG A 443 -1.21 26.33 -29.82
C ARG A 443 -2.20 25.15 -29.70
N SER A 444 -2.97 25.09 -28.61
CA SER A 444 -4.20 24.30 -28.56
C SER A 444 -5.28 24.89 -29.48
N ARG A 445 -5.61 24.22 -30.59
CA ARG A 445 -6.89 24.47 -31.29
C ARG A 445 -8.02 23.93 -30.41
N SER A 446 -9.08 24.71 -30.26
CA SER A 446 -10.29 24.29 -29.57
C SER A 446 -11.06 23.27 -30.40
N SER A 447 -11.16 22.04 -29.91
CA SER A 447 -12.16 21.06 -30.34
C SER A 447 -12.90 20.52 -29.13
N SER A 448 -14.23 20.58 -29.17
CA SER A 448 -15.11 20.06 -28.12
C SER A 448 -15.27 18.55 -28.28
N SER A 449 -14.53 17.76 -27.51
CA SER A 449 -14.70 16.31 -27.41
C SER A 449 -15.19 15.90 -26.02
N SER A 450 -16.00 14.83 -25.97
CA SER A 450 -16.80 14.46 -24.81
C SER A 450 -16.10 13.47 -23.86
N GLY A 451 -16.07 13.80 -22.57
CA GLY A 451 -16.31 12.80 -21.51
C GLY A 451 -15.21 11.80 -21.12
N ALA A 452 -13.97 11.91 -21.61
CA ALA A 452 -12.89 10.99 -21.22
C ALA A 452 -12.47 11.14 -19.73
N SER A 453 -12.97 10.26 -18.85
CA SER A 453 -12.77 10.34 -17.39
C SER A 453 -11.51 9.61 -16.91
N ASN A 454 -10.39 10.35 -16.93
CA ASN A 454 -9.10 9.97 -16.33
C ASN A 454 -9.22 9.70 -14.81
N MET A 455 -8.29 8.95 -14.20
CA MET A 455 -8.22 8.65 -12.76
C MET A 455 -8.29 9.91 -11.86
N ASN A 456 -7.89 11.07 -12.39
CA ASN A 456 -8.09 12.41 -11.80
C ASN A 456 -9.56 12.73 -11.39
N ALA A 457 -10.54 11.96 -11.85
CA ALA A 457 -11.95 12.07 -11.46
C ALA A 457 -12.27 11.46 -10.08
N ILE A 458 -11.37 10.66 -9.49
CA ILE A 458 -11.56 10.06 -8.16
C ILE A 458 -11.03 11.01 -7.08
N CYS A 459 -11.86 11.30 -6.10
CA CYS A 459 -11.48 12.03 -4.90
C CYS A 459 -11.21 11.06 -3.73
N GLN A 460 -10.29 11.45 -2.85
CA GLN A 460 -10.05 10.79 -1.56
C GLN A 460 -10.43 11.76 -0.43
N LYS A 461 -11.21 11.32 0.57
CA LYS A 461 -11.53 12.13 1.75
C LYS A 461 -11.37 11.30 3.04
N PRO A 462 -10.63 11.77 4.05
CA PRO A 462 -10.69 11.18 5.38
C PRO A 462 -12.02 11.55 6.02
N VAL A 463 -12.82 10.54 6.39
CA VAL A 463 -14.14 10.72 7.02
C VAL A 463 -14.12 10.04 8.39
N LYS A 464 -14.75 10.65 9.39
CA LYS A 464 -14.83 10.14 10.76
C LYS A 464 -16.14 9.39 11.02
N PHE A 465 -16.02 8.24 11.68
CA PHE A 465 -17.12 7.34 12.04
C PHE A 465 -17.00 6.94 13.51
N CYS A 466 -18.10 6.61 14.17
CA CYS A 466 -18.05 5.89 15.44
C CYS A 466 -17.82 4.40 15.17
N LEU A 467 -17.07 3.70 16.04
CA LEU A 467 -16.72 2.28 15.85
C LEU A 467 -17.96 1.37 15.62
N PRO A 468 -19.08 1.50 16.37
CA PRO A 468 -20.27 0.68 16.13
C PRO A 468 -20.92 0.87 14.75
N CYS A 469 -20.75 2.03 14.10
CA CYS A 469 -21.23 2.21 12.72
C CYS A 469 -20.28 1.61 11.68
N VAL A 470 -18.97 1.57 11.95
CA VAL A 470 -18.01 0.85 11.10
C VAL A 470 -18.29 -0.66 11.15
N LEU A 471 -18.49 -1.21 12.35
CA LEU A 471 -18.79 -2.63 12.54
C LEU A 471 -20.12 -3.02 11.89
N ARG A 472 -21.20 -2.27 12.14
CA ARG A 472 -22.51 -2.52 11.51
C ARG A 472 -22.51 -2.36 10.00
N ALA A 473 -21.71 -1.43 9.45
CA ALA A 473 -21.53 -1.33 8.00
C ALA A 473 -20.84 -2.57 7.43
N ASN A 474 -19.75 -3.04 8.05
CA ASN A 474 -19.03 -4.25 7.64
C ASN A 474 -19.90 -5.52 7.75
N GLN A 475 -20.81 -5.59 8.71
CA GLN A 475 -21.74 -6.71 8.92
C GLN A 475 -22.87 -6.82 7.88
N ARG A 476 -23.18 -5.77 7.10
CA ARG A 476 -24.19 -5.86 6.03
C ARG A 476 -23.83 -6.94 5.01
N ASN A 477 -24.82 -7.69 4.52
CA ASN A 477 -24.58 -8.68 3.49
C ASN A 477 -24.23 -8.00 2.15
N ALA A 478 -23.05 -8.32 1.61
CA ALA A 478 -22.57 -7.68 0.40
C ALA A 478 -23.42 -7.98 -0.85
N SER A 479 -24.12 -9.11 -0.91
CA SER A 479 -25.03 -9.41 -2.04
C SER A 479 -26.26 -8.50 -2.03
N GLN A 480 -26.82 -8.20 -0.85
CA GLN A 480 -27.94 -7.26 -0.70
C GLN A 480 -27.53 -5.84 -1.12
N ILE A 481 -26.32 -5.40 -0.79
CA ILE A 481 -25.81 -4.09 -1.22
C ILE A 481 -25.71 -4.00 -2.74
N VAL A 482 -25.23 -5.04 -3.43
CA VAL A 482 -25.20 -5.02 -4.91
C VAL A 482 -26.62 -5.03 -5.49
N VAL A 483 -27.58 -5.74 -4.89
CA VAL A 483 -28.99 -5.67 -5.30
C VAL A 483 -29.57 -4.26 -5.08
N GLU A 484 -29.28 -3.59 -3.97
CA GLU A 484 -29.61 -2.18 -3.75
C GLU A 484 -28.94 -1.26 -4.80
N GLU A 485 -27.68 -1.51 -5.16
CA GLU A 485 -26.95 -0.76 -6.20
C GLU A 485 -27.54 -0.97 -7.61
N ILE A 486 -28.02 -2.18 -7.94
CA ILE A 486 -28.70 -2.50 -9.21
C ILE A 486 -30.08 -1.81 -9.27
N LEU A 487 -30.90 -1.99 -8.23
CA LEU A 487 -32.23 -1.38 -8.14
C LEU A 487 -32.17 0.15 -8.10
N GLY A 488 -31.10 0.72 -7.53
CA GLY A 488 -30.80 2.16 -7.59
C GLY A 488 -30.48 2.66 -9.00
N GLN A 489 -29.81 1.87 -9.84
CA GLN A 489 -29.51 2.24 -11.22
C GLN A 489 -30.76 2.19 -12.12
N THR A 490 -31.64 1.21 -11.91
CA THR A 490 -32.90 1.08 -12.68
C THR A 490 -33.95 2.12 -12.26
N SER A 491 -34.07 2.43 -10.96
CA SER A 491 -35.07 3.39 -10.45
C SER A 491 -34.79 4.85 -10.86
N PHE A 492 -33.53 5.20 -11.16
CA PHE A 492 -33.16 6.49 -11.76
C PHE A 492 -33.16 6.50 -13.30
N GLY A 493 -33.64 5.44 -13.96
CA GLY A 493 -33.86 5.40 -15.40
C GLY A 493 -32.60 5.39 -16.27
N LEU A 494 -31.44 5.01 -15.72
CA LEU A 494 -30.14 5.12 -16.40
C LEU A 494 -29.72 3.89 -17.22
N VAL A 495 -30.55 2.84 -17.29
CA VAL A 495 -30.35 1.69 -18.18
C VAL A 495 -31.69 1.27 -18.82
N THR A 496 -31.80 1.43 -20.14
CA THR A 496 -32.74 0.65 -20.96
C THR A 496 -32.03 -0.59 -21.50
N PRO A 497 -32.50 -1.81 -21.22
CA PRO A 497 -31.95 -3.01 -21.84
C PRO A 497 -32.19 -2.98 -23.35
N GLN A 498 -31.13 -3.09 -24.16
CA GLN A 498 -31.26 -3.32 -25.61
C GLN A 498 -31.55 -4.80 -25.91
N SER A 499 -32.74 -5.26 -25.52
CA SER A 499 -33.28 -6.54 -25.99
C SER A 499 -34.11 -6.30 -27.26
N THR A 500 -33.60 -6.77 -28.41
CA THR A 500 -34.32 -6.74 -29.69
C THR A 500 -35.46 -7.74 -29.69
N MET A 501 -36.69 -7.27 -29.46
CA MET A 501 -37.93 -8.02 -29.64
C MET A 501 -38.97 -7.15 -30.36
N ASN A 502 -39.77 -7.77 -31.23
CA ASN A 502 -40.62 -7.05 -32.18
C ASN A 502 -41.85 -6.41 -31.51
N ARG A 503 -42.27 -5.24 -32.01
CA ARG A 503 -43.63 -4.72 -31.77
C ARG A 503 -44.67 -5.66 -32.41
N PRO A 504 -45.78 -5.89 -31.71
CA PRO A 504 -47.09 -5.61 -32.29
C PRO A 504 -47.66 -4.27 -31.81
N SER A 505 -48.64 -3.75 -32.54
CA SER A 505 -49.31 -2.48 -32.23
C SER A 505 -50.73 -2.69 -31.67
N SER A 506 -51.06 -2.00 -30.58
CA SER A 506 -52.43 -1.57 -30.30
C SER A 506 -52.46 -0.39 -29.31
N ARG A 507 -53.57 0.36 -29.28
CA ARG A 507 -53.78 1.56 -28.44
C ARG A 507 -54.63 1.23 -27.22
N SER A 508 -54.36 1.88 -26.08
CA SER A 508 -55.39 2.62 -25.33
C SER A 508 -54.80 3.44 -24.15
N ARG A 509 -55.26 4.69 -24.03
CA ARG A 509 -55.45 5.39 -22.74
C ARG A 509 -56.94 5.20 -22.38
N PRO A 510 -57.34 5.13 -21.10
CA PRO A 510 -57.70 6.38 -20.38
C PRO A 510 -57.31 6.32 -18.86
N SER A 511 -56.88 7.44 -18.25
CA SER A 511 -57.68 8.43 -17.47
C SER A 511 -57.66 8.21 -15.95
N SER A 512 -57.56 9.31 -15.21
CA SER A 512 -57.63 9.39 -13.76
C SER A 512 -59.06 9.27 -13.20
N ILE A 513 -59.20 8.69 -12.00
CA ILE A 513 -60.35 8.83 -11.09
C ILE A 513 -59.84 8.76 -9.64
N ARG A 514 -60.59 9.32 -8.67
CA ARG A 514 -60.15 9.57 -7.28
C ARG A 514 -61.28 9.29 -6.27
N ARG A 515 -60.94 8.90 -5.04
CA ARG A 515 -61.83 8.53 -3.90
C ARG A 515 -62.41 7.10 -4.02
N ARG A 516 -62.88 6.43 -2.96
CA ARG A 516 -63.20 6.91 -1.58
C ARG A 516 -62.85 5.85 -0.51
N LEU A 517 -62.64 6.27 0.74
CA LEU A 517 -62.48 5.37 1.90
C LEU A 517 -63.81 4.72 2.32
N THR A 518 -63.71 3.56 2.96
CA THR A 518 -64.56 3.15 4.10
C THR A 518 -63.67 2.67 5.26
N GLN A 519 -64.12 2.84 6.49
CA GLN A 519 -63.48 2.32 7.71
C GLN A 519 -64.27 1.12 8.24
N THR A 520 -63.59 0.20 8.95
CA THR A 520 -63.97 -0.34 10.29
C THR A 520 -62.99 -1.45 10.69
N GLY A 521 -62.64 -1.55 11.98
CA GLY A 521 -61.75 -2.62 12.48
C GLY A 521 -60.90 -2.28 13.72
N ARG A 522 -61.52 -2.33 14.91
CA ARG A 522 -60.84 -2.58 16.21
C ARG A 522 -60.71 -4.13 16.38
N PRO A 523 -59.97 -4.72 17.36
CA PRO A 523 -59.67 -4.15 18.70
C PRO A 523 -58.39 -4.60 19.47
N TYR A 524 -58.33 -4.06 20.70
CA TYR A 524 -57.74 -4.59 21.95
C TYR A 524 -56.26 -4.35 22.34
N ASN A 525 -56.11 -3.87 23.57
CA ASN A 525 -54.87 -3.53 24.28
C ASN A 525 -54.45 -4.63 25.27
N SER A 526 -53.18 -4.55 25.68
CA SER A 526 -52.59 -5.27 26.81
C SER A 526 -53.10 -4.79 28.19
N ARG A 527 -52.72 -5.52 29.26
CA ARG A 527 -52.91 -5.15 30.67
C ARG A 527 -51.55 -4.95 31.38
N SER A 528 -51.57 -4.27 32.52
CA SER A 528 -50.41 -3.60 33.13
C SER A 528 -50.14 -3.95 34.60
N SER A 529 -48.86 -3.88 35.01
CA SER A 529 -48.36 -3.64 36.38
C SER A 529 -46.85 -3.30 36.27
N GLN A 530 -46.28 -2.24 36.87
CA GLN A 530 -46.08 -1.96 38.31
C GLN A 530 -45.25 -3.05 39.01
N ALA A 531 -44.20 -2.79 39.80
CA ALA A 531 -43.49 -1.53 40.20
C ALA A 531 -41.97 -1.87 40.43
N SER A 532 -41.06 -1.18 41.17
CA SER A 532 -41.14 -0.09 42.16
C SER A 532 -39.75 0.61 42.34
N ASN A 533 -39.67 1.62 43.23
CA ASN A 533 -38.43 2.34 43.61
C ASN A 533 -37.41 1.51 44.42
N GLY A 534 -36.16 1.97 44.49
CA GLY A 534 -35.14 1.49 45.45
C GLY A 534 -33.86 2.32 45.49
N SER A 535 -33.78 3.32 46.37
CA SER A 535 -32.62 4.20 46.55
C SER A 535 -31.94 4.00 47.91
N GLN A 536 -30.61 3.84 47.96
CA GLN A 536 -29.83 3.92 49.21
C GLN A 536 -28.48 4.65 49.03
N HIS A 537 -28.01 5.23 50.13
CA HIS A 537 -26.78 6.02 50.24
C HIS A 537 -25.52 5.14 50.42
N PHE A 538 -24.35 5.73 50.12
CA PHE A 538 -23.20 5.64 51.04
C PHE A 538 -22.43 6.97 51.06
N SER A 539 -21.78 7.29 52.17
CA SER A 539 -21.32 8.65 52.51
C SER A 539 -19.81 8.76 52.72
N HIS A 540 -19.30 9.97 52.41
CA HIS A 540 -18.14 10.67 52.97
C HIS A 540 -16.89 9.91 53.48
N TYR A 541 -15.73 10.30 52.95
CA TYR A 541 -14.59 10.75 53.76
C TYR A 541 -14.15 12.15 53.28
N ALA A 542 -13.38 12.90 54.08
CA ALA A 542 -13.20 14.35 53.94
C ALA A 542 -11.73 14.81 53.81
N ALA A 543 -11.56 16.10 53.44
CA ALA A 543 -10.47 17.08 53.70
C ALA A 543 -8.99 16.60 53.94
N SER A 544 -7.94 17.35 53.56
CA SER A 544 -7.80 18.82 53.54
C SER A 544 -6.68 19.29 52.57
N PRO A 545 -6.51 20.61 52.30
CA PRO A 545 -5.62 21.12 51.25
C PRO A 545 -4.26 21.63 51.77
N TYR A 546 -3.35 21.95 50.85
CA TYR A 546 -2.24 22.89 51.09
C TYR A 546 -2.15 23.94 49.97
N TYR A 547 -1.67 25.13 50.33
CA TYR A 547 -1.74 26.35 49.53
C TYR A 547 -0.39 26.69 48.85
N GLN A 548 -0.43 27.67 47.94
CA GLN A 548 0.71 28.22 47.19
C GLN A 548 1.52 29.21 48.08
N PRO A 549 2.50 30.03 47.60
CA PRO A 549 3.11 30.13 46.26
C PRO A 549 4.65 30.34 46.24
N ARG A 550 5.24 30.44 45.04
CA ARG A 550 6.15 31.56 44.75
C ARG A 550 6.22 31.91 43.26
N GLN A 551 5.95 33.18 42.95
CA GLN A 551 6.23 33.78 41.65
C GLN A 551 7.68 34.25 41.59
N LYS A 552 8.28 34.21 40.40
CA LYS A 552 9.14 35.30 39.89
C LYS A 552 9.02 35.32 38.37
N ALA A 553 8.45 36.40 37.84
CA ALA A 553 8.50 36.68 36.41
C ALA A 553 9.74 37.53 36.12
N TYR A 554 10.32 37.38 34.92
CA TYR A 554 10.75 38.52 34.12
C TYR A 554 10.67 38.19 32.64
N SER A 555 10.55 39.24 31.84
CA SER A 555 10.22 39.23 30.41
C SER A 555 11.34 38.75 29.50
N THR A 556 10.97 38.04 28.43
CA THR A 556 11.30 38.49 27.06
C THR A 556 10.35 37.84 26.04
N ALA A 557 9.82 38.63 25.10
CA ALA A 557 8.76 38.20 24.19
C ALA A 557 9.31 37.80 22.80
N ALA A 558 9.94 36.63 22.69
CA ALA A 558 10.34 36.05 21.41
C ALA A 558 9.17 35.34 20.73
N ARG A 559 8.37 36.06 19.93
CA ARG A 559 7.33 35.43 19.07
C ARG A 559 8.00 34.58 17.99
N ALA A 560 7.88 33.26 18.08
CA ALA A 560 8.32 32.32 17.05
C ALA A 560 7.47 32.43 15.76
N ARG A 561 7.76 33.45 14.92
CA ARG A 561 7.24 33.54 13.56
C ARG A 561 7.96 32.52 12.66
N PHE A 562 7.46 31.30 12.62
CA PHE A 562 7.82 30.35 11.55
C PHE A 562 7.18 30.80 10.22
N GLY A 563 7.83 31.75 9.56
CA GLY A 563 7.50 32.24 8.21
C GLY A 563 8.73 32.16 7.29
N ALA A 564 8.51 32.16 5.98
CA ALA A 564 9.56 31.92 4.98
C ALA A 564 10.72 32.95 5.00
N GLU A 565 10.50 34.15 5.57
CA GLU A 565 11.53 35.18 5.71
C GLU A 565 12.73 34.74 6.56
N ALA A 566 12.53 33.83 7.52
CA ALA A 566 13.63 33.26 8.32
C ALA A 566 14.64 32.47 7.47
N PHE A 567 14.21 31.95 6.31
CA PHE A 567 15.08 31.26 5.34
C PHE A 567 15.82 32.20 4.39
N LEU A 568 15.34 33.45 4.24
CA LEU A 568 15.95 34.46 3.36
C LEU A 568 16.99 35.33 4.08
N ASN A 569 16.87 35.49 5.40
CA ASN A 569 17.89 36.13 6.24
C ASN A 569 19.00 35.16 6.72
N MET A 570 19.13 33.98 6.09
CA MET A 570 20.20 33.02 6.42
C MET A 570 21.58 33.56 6.01
N ALA A 571 22.42 33.85 7.00
CA ALA A 571 23.83 34.25 6.81
C ALA A 571 24.76 33.08 6.35
N VAL A 572 24.23 32.08 5.65
CA VAL A 572 25.02 30.98 5.08
C VAL A 572 25.61 31.44 3.74
N PRO A 573 26.93 31.47 3.56
CA PRO A 573 27.54 32.02 2.35
C PRO A 573 27.19 31.17 1.12
N LEU A 574 26.73 31.82 0.04
CA LEU A 574 26.32 31.18 -1.21
C LEU A 574 27.42 30.29 -1.81
N SER A 575 28.69 30.66 -1.63
CA SER A 575 29.85 29.85 -2.01
C SER A 575 29.85 28.47 -1.33
N ARG A 576 29.50 28.38 -0.05
CA ARG A 576 29.40 27.09 0.66
C ARG A 576 28.22 26.26 0.17
N VAL A 577 27.09 26.88 -0.19
CA VAL A 577 25.93 26.18 -0.78
C VAL A 577 26.31 25.59 -2.16
N LEU A 578 27.03 26.35 -2.99
CA LEU A 578 27.53 25.88 -4.29
C LEU A 578 28.56 24.75 -4.13
N VAL A 579 29.52 24.90 -3.22
CA VAL A 579 30.52 23.85 -2.90
C VAL A 579 29.83 22.59 -2.36
N ALA A 580 28.83 22.72 -1.49
CA ALA A 580 28.04 21.61 -0.97
C ALA A 580 27.31 20.86 -2.10
N ALA A 581 26.69 21.57 -3.05
CA ALA A 581 26.02 20.96 -4.20
C ALA A 581 27.00 20.22 -5.12
N LEU A 582 28.15 20.82 -5.43
CA LEU A 582 29.20 20.22 -6.27
C LEU A 582 29.85 18.99 -5.60
N LEU A 583 30.14 19.06 -4.29
CA LEU A 583 30.68 17.94 -3.54
C LEU A 583 29.66 16.80 -3.41
N ALA A 584 28.42 17.09 -3.00
CA ALA A 584 27.39 16.07 -2.87
C ALA A 584 27.10 15.37 -4.20
N GLY A 585 26.92 16.12 -5.29
CA GLY A 585 26.68 15.58 -6.63
C GLY A 585 27.86 14.77 -7.18
N SER A 586 29.10 15.25 -7.02
CA SER A 586 30.30 14.53 -7.47
C SER A 586 30.57 13.27 -6.64
N LEU A 587 30.29 13.28 -5.34
CA LEU A 587 30.44 12.12 -4.46
C LEU A 587 29.35 11.06 -4.68
N GLY A 588 28.10 11.46 -4.91
CA GLY A 588 27.03 10.54 -5.34
C GLY A 588 27.36 9.86 -6.68
N ARG A 589 27.79 10.64 -7.68
CA ARG A 589 28.27 10.11 -8.97
C ARG A 589 29.49 9.20 -8.83
N ARG A 590 30.41 9.51 -7.91
CA ARG A 590 31.57 8.66 -7.58
C ARG A 590 31.16 7.35 -6.88
N GLY A 591 30.15 7.39 -6.01
CA GLY A 591 29.60 6.21 -5.34
C GLY A 591 28.96 5.23 -6.32
N LEU A 592 28.16 5.74 -7.27
CA LEU A 592 27.65 4.95 -8.40
C LEU A 592 28.78 4.32 -9.22
N LYS A 593 29.75 5.11 -9.68
CA LYS A 593 30.87 4.61 -10.50
C LYS A 593 31.76 3.60 -9.76
N LYS A 594 31.78 3.62 -8.41
CA LYS A 594 32.55 2.67 -7.57
C LYS A 594 31.71 1.55 -6.96
N GLN A 595 30.43 1.44 -7.33
CA GLN A 595 29.46 0.47 -6.80
C GLN A 595 29.42 0.42 -5.26
N SER A 596 29.56 1.56 -4.58
CA SER A 596 29.33 1.68 -3.13
C SER A 596 27.95 2.24 -2.80
N LEU A 597 27.23 2.75 -3.79
CA LEU A 597 25.84 3.21 -3.70
C LEU A 597 25.05 2.66 -4.89
N ASP A 598 23.79 2.27 -4.68
CA ASP A 598 22.83 2.07 -5.77
C ASP A 598 22.23 3.42 -6.23
N VAL A 599 21.36 3.41 -7.26
CA VAL A 599 20.75 4.64 -7.81
C VAL A 599 19.92 5.40 -6.76
N SER A 600 19.23 4.68 -5.87
CA SER A 600 18.48 5.28 -4.76
C SER A 600 19.42 5.78 -3.66
N GLY A 601 20.45 5.00 -3.31
CA GLY A 601 21.48 5.38 -2.34
C GLY A 601 22.26 6.62 -2.76
N ALA A 602 22.54 6.78 -4.04
CA ALA A 602 23.20 7.96 -4.59
C ALA A 602 22.30 9.20 -4.56
N ALA A 603 21.01 9.08 -4.89
CA ALA A 603 20.06 10.18 -4.75
C ALA A 603 19.91 10.63 -3.28
N ALA A 604 19.79 9.67 -2.36
CA ALA A 604 19.76 9.93 -0.92
C ALA A 604 21.06 10.57 -0.42
N ALA A 605 22.23 10.10 -0.87
CA ALA A 605 23.53 10.63 -0.49
C ALA A 605 23.75 12.06 -1.02
N CYS A 606 23.27 12.38 -2.23
CA CYS A 606 23.25 13.75 -2.74
C CYS A 606 22.39 14.66 -1.84
N PHE A 607 21.22 14.18 -1.38
CA PHE A 607 20.32 14.94 -0.51
C PHE A 607 20.92 15.20 0.88
N VAL A 608 21.26 14.14 1.65
CA VAL A 608 21.82 14.30 3.01
C VAL A 608 23.19 14.99 2.98
N GLY A 609 23.99 14.69 1.95
CA GLY A 609 25.27 15.33 1.71
C GLY A 609 25.15 16.83 1.47
N PHE A 610 24.24 17.26 0.59
CA PHE A 610 24.04 18.68 0.29
C PHE A 610 23.67 19.47 1.55
N PHE A 611 22.62 19.03 2.28
CA PHE A 611 22.16 19.76 3.47
C PHE A 611 23.19 19.73 4.61
N THR A 612 23.88 18.61 4.84
CA THR A 612 24.91 18.53 5.89
C THR A 612 26.14 19.37 5.55
N LEU A 613 26.62 19.36 4.29
CA LEU A 613 27.75 20.19 3.84
C LEU A 613 27.40 21.69 3.81
N ALA A 614 26.18 22.04 3.42
CA ALA A 614 25.70 23.42 3.43
C ALA A 614 25.56 23.97 4.87
N SER A 615 25.35 23.10 5.86
CA SER A 615 25.23 23.47 7.28
C SER A 615 26.56 23.75 7.99
N GLY A 616 27.72 23.46 7.38
CA GLY A 616 29.01 23.83 7.98
C GLY A 616 30.12 22.80 7.77
N TYR A 617 31.36 23.26 7.88
CA TYR A 617 32.54 22.46 7.53
C TYR A 617 32.77 21.30 8.49
N ARG A 618 32.54 21.49 9.80
CA ARG A 618 32.59 20.39 10.80
C ARG A 618 31.59 19.28 10.50
N PHE A 619 30.32 19.63 10.28
CA PHE A 619 29.26 18.67 9.95
C PHE A 619 29.59 17.90 8.66
N GLY A 620 30.08 18.61 7.65
CA GLY A 620 30.59 18.03 6.41
C GLY A 620 31.74 17.06 6.62
N LEU A 621 32.76 17.45 7.39
CA LEU A 621 33.98 16.66 7.64
C LEU A 621 33.65 15.32 8.32
N LEU A 622 32.73 15.30 9.28
CA LEU A 622 32.30 14.08 9.96
C LEU A 622 31.57 13.11 9.03
N LEU A 623 30.59 13.62 8.24
CA LEU A 623 29.88 12.82 7.24
C LEU A 623 30.84 12.25 6.18
N LEU A 624 31.76 13.08 5.68
CA LEU A 624 32.77 12.64 4.71
C LEU A 624 33.75 11.61 5.31
N GLY A 625 34.16 11.80 6.57
CA GLY A 625 35.02 10.87 7.30
C GLY A 625 34.37 9.50 7.51
N PHE A 626 33.12 9.46 7.96
CA PHE A 626 32.32 8.24 8.03
C PHE A 626 32.20 7.58 6.65
N TYR A 627 31.79 8.34 5.63
CA TYR A 627 31.62 7.82 4.27
C TYR A 627 32.92 7.23 3.69
N PHE A 628 34.05 7.93 3.81
CA PHE A 628 35.33 7.47 3.23
C PHE A 628 36.00 6.37 4.05
N SER A 629 35.85 6.33 5.37
CA SER A 629 36.33 5.21 6.19
C SER A 629 35.51 3.95 5.89
N GLY A 630 34.17 4.02 6.00
CA GLY A 630 33.28 2.89 5.68
C GLY A 630 33.42 2.37 4.25
N SER A 631 33.57 3.26 3.26
CA SER A 631 33.82 2.89 1.84
C SER A 631 35.20 2.26 1.57
N LYS A 632 36.14 2.33 2.53
CA LYS A 632 37.40 1.57 2.50
C LYS A 632 37.23 0.23 3.23
N LEU A 633 36.62 0.24 4.42
CA LEU A 633 36.48 -0.94 5.28
C LEU A 633 35.59 -2.03 4.67
N THR A 634 34.48 -1.65 4.00
CA THR A 634 33.65 -2.52 3.15
C THR A 634 34.42 -3.37 2.12
N LYS A 635 35.65 -2.97 1.76
CA LYS A 635 36.48 -3.68 0.77
C LYS A 635 37.54 -4.58 1.42
N VAL A 636 37.74 -4.48 2.74
CA VAL A 636 38.67 -5.34 3.49
C VAL A 636 38.08 -6.74 3.62
N ARG A 637 38.75 -7.72 3.01
CA ARG A 637 38.35 -9.15 2.95
C ARG A 637 36.89 -9.38 2.50
N ALA A 638 36.47 -8.66 1.46
CA ALA A 638 35.18 -8.88 0.77
C ALA A 638 34.89 -10.36 0.44
N SER A 639 35.91 -11.13 0.05
CA SER A 639 35.81 -12.57 -0.25
C SER A 639 35.43 -13.43 0.95
N VAL A 640 35.86 -13.07 2.17
CA VAL A 640 35.49 -13.79 3.41
C VAL A 640 34.07 -13.45 3.82
N LYS A 641 33.65 -12.19 3.65
CA LYS A 641 32.27 -11.74 3.92
C LYS A 641 31.27 -12.47 3.00
N GLN A 642 31.60 -12.60 1.71
CA GLN A 642 30.82 -13.41 0.75
C GLN A 642 30.76 -14.92 1.11
N GLN A 643 31.68 -15.43 1.92
CA GLN A 643 31.65 -16.82 2.41
C GLN A 643 30.81 -17.01 3.68
N LEU A 644 30.65 -15.98 4.51
CA LEU A 644 29.89 -16.05 5.77
C LEU A 644 28.42 -15.62 5.61
N ASP A 645 28.18 -14.60 4.80
CA ASP A 645 26.86 -13.99 4.57
C ASP A 645 26.22 -14.54 3.28
N ALA A 646 24.93 -14.85 3.32
CA ALA A 646 24.14 -15.28 2.15
C ALA A 646 23.57 -14.08 1.35
N ASN A 647 23.36 -12.94 1.99
CA ASN A 647 22.77 -11.71 1.45
C ASN A 647 23.82 -10.72 0.88
N TYR A 648 25.10 -11.10 0.87
CA TYR A 648 26.24 -10.24 0.51
C TYR A 648 26.14 -9.61 -0.89
N LYS A 649 26.15 -8.28 -0.96
CA LYS A 649 26.03 -7.50 -2.21
C LYS A 649 27.38 -7.12 -2.78
N SER A 650 27.66 -7.55 -4.02
CA SER A 650 28.88 -7.19 -4.77
C SER A 650 29.15 -5.68 -4.79
N GLY A 651 30.28 -5.28 -4.19
CA GLY A 651 30.75 -3.91 -4.10
C GLY A 651 30.41 -3.16 -2.79
N GLY A 652 29.51 -3.71 -1.97
CA GLY A 652 29.02 -3.06 -0.75
C GLY A 652 27.98 -1.97 -1.02
N GLN A 653 27.12 -2.15 -2.03
CA GLN A 653 26.14 -1.15 -2.48
C GLN A 653 25.11 -0.81 -1.38
N ARG A 654 25.22 0.39 -0.79
CA ARG A 654 24.25 0.94 0.16
C ARG A 654 23.07 1.56 -0.58
N SER A 655 21.86 1.33 -0.07
CA SER A 655 20.58 1.78 -0.62
C SER A 655 20.06 3.07 0.02
N ALA A 656 19.03 3.71 -0.56
CA ALA A 656 18.41 4.91 0.02
C ALA A 656 17.97 4.71 1.49
N ARG A 657 17.45 3.52 1.84
CA ARG A 657 17.01 3.22 3.21
C ARG A 657 18.17 3.29 4.20
N GLN A 658 19.29 2.65 3.86
CA GLN A 658 20.50 2.63 4.70
C GLN A 658 21.15 4.03 4.79
N VAL A 659 21.21 4.77 3.67
CA VAL A 659 21.76 6.14 3.67
C VAL A 659 20.89 7.11 4.49
N LEU A 660 19.57 6.99 4.42
CA LEU A 660 18.68 7.84 5.23
C LEU A 660 18.69 7.43 6.71
N ALA A 661 18.69 6.13 7.03
CA ALA A 661 18.80 5.63 8.40
C ALA A 661 20.05 6.18 9.13
N CYS A 662 21.22 6.09 8.49
CA CYS A 662 22.50 6.46 9.10
C CYS A 662 22.88 7.95 9.00
N SER A 663 22.01 8.83 8.48
CA SER A 663 22.39 10.25 8.26
C SER A 663 21.24 11.28 8.25
N LEU A 664 19.97 10.89 8.08
CA LEU A 664 18.86 11.85 7.98
C LEU A 664 18.64 12.62 9.29
N LEU A 665 18.73 11.96 10.45
CA LEU A 665 18.61 12.59 11.76
C LEU A 665 19.73 13.61 12.00
N ALA A 666 20.98 13.25 11.72
CA ALA A 666 22.09 14.21 11.83
C ALA A 666 21.99 15.36 10.82
N THR A 667 21.45 15.12 9.62
CA THR A 667 21.15 16.19 8.66
C THR A 667 20.16 17.19 9.25
N PHE A 668 19.09 16.70 9.89
CA PHE A 668 18.14 17.58 10.60
C PHE A 668 18.78 18.31 11.79
N ILE A 669 19.64 17.64 12.58
CA ILE A 669 20.35 18.28 13.70
C ILE A 669 21.27 19.41 13.21
N ALA A 670 22.05 19.20 12.15
CA ALA A 670 22.94 20.22 11.59
C ALA A 670 22.15 21.42 11.01
N VAL A 671 21.13 21.15 10.19
CA VAL A 671 20.27 22.22 9.63
C VAL A 671 19.55 22.99 10.75
N TYR A 672 19.02 22.30 11.76
CA TYR A 672 18.35 22.93 12.89
C TYR A 672 19.34 23.78 13.71
N ALA A 673 20.55 23.29 13.99
CA ALA A 673 21.56 24.04 14.72
C ALA A 673 21.90 25.37 14.02
N VAL A 674 22.13 25.36 12.71
CA VAL A 674 22.41 26.60 11.94
C VAL A 674 21.22 27.55 11.94
N VAL A 675 20.01 27.04 11.66
CA VAL A 675 18.78 27.85 11.62
C VAL A 675 18.44 28.45 12.98
N ARG A 676 18.85 27.83 14.10
CA ARG A 676 18.51 28.22 15.46
C ARG A 676 19.60 29.03 16.19
N PHE A 677 20.89 28.83 15.85
CA PHE A 677 22.05 29.41 16.55
C PHE A 677 23.06 30.13 15.64
N GLY A 678 22.81 30.24 14.33
CA GLY A 678 23.73 30.89 13.40
C GLY A 678 24.84 29.97 12.90
N ASP A 679 25.76 30.56 12.12
CA ASP A 679 26.81 29.82 11.41
C ASP A 679 28.14 29.72 12.19
N ASP A 680 28.18 30.21 13.43
CA ASP A 680 29.42 30.39 14.18
C ASP A 680 30.04 29.05 14.62
N GLU A 681 31.37 28.98 14.51
CA GLU A 681 32.18 27.82 14.84
C GLU A 681 32.62 27.84 16.32
N VAL A 682 31.67 27.54 17.23
CA VAL A 682 31.84 27.59 18.70
C VAL A 682 32.26 26.24 19.30
N ALA A 683 32.92 26.26 20.46
CA ALA A 683 33.20 25.09 21.29
C ALA A 683 31.94 24.48 21.94
N LEU A 684 32.04 23.27 22.51
CA LEU A 684 31.00 22.72 23.39
C LEU A 684 31.15 23.35 24.79
N ASP A 685 30.21 24.22 25.13
CA ASP A 685 30.05 24.87 26.42
C ASP A 685 28.59 24.73 26.88
N PHE A 686 28.36 23.98 27.96
CA PHE A 686 27.04 23.73 28.53
C PHE A 686 26.59 24.79 29.54
N ASN A 687 27.49 25.68 29.98
CA ASN A 687 27.18 26.80 30.86
C ASN A 687 26.63 27.98 30.03
N SER A 688 27.32 28.35 28.94
CA SER A 688 26.90 29.49 28.10
C SER A 688 25.90 29.12 27.01
N SER A 689 25.92 27.89 26.49
CA SER A 689 25.09 27.51 25.32
C SER A 689 24.56 26.06 25.33
N PRO A 690 23.89 25.60 26.41
CA PRO A 690 23.50 24.20 26.60
C PRO A 690 22.73 23.58 25.41
N GLU A 691 21.77 24.29 24.80
CA GLU A 691 21.02 23.78 23.63
C GLU A 691 21.94 23.51 22.42
N ARG A 692 22.90 24.43 22.14
CA ARG A 692 23.85 24.33 21.01
C ARG A 692 24.83 23.17 21.25
N SER A 693 25.41 23.12 22.44
CA SER A 693 26.38 22.11 22.85
C SER A 693 25.78 20.70 22.89
N TYR A 694 24.53 20.57 23.33
CA TYR A 694 23.79 19.29 23.29
C TYR A 694 23.61 18.79 21.86
N LEU A 695 23.23 19.65 20.92
CA LEU A 695 23.04 19.29 19.51
C LEU A 695 24.37 18.91 18.82
N LEU A 696 25.45 19.64 19.11
CA LEU A 696 26.80 19.32 18.59
C LEU A 696 27.30 17.97 19.14
N ALA A 697 27.17 17.73 20.44
CA ALA A 697 27.47 16.44 21.06
C ALA A 697 26.61 15.29 20.50
N SER A 698 25.33 15.55 20.27
CA SER A 698 24.40 14.59 19.64
C SER A 698 24.83 14.24 18.21
N PHE A 699 25.29 15.22 17.42
CA PHE A 699 25.79 15.01 16.06
C PHE A 699 27.11 14.21 16.04
N ILE A 700 28.04 14.49 16.97
CA ILE A 700 29.28 13.71 17.14
C ILE A 700 28.92 12.26 17.47
N GLY A 701 28.06 12.04 18.48
CA GLY A 701 27.59 10.72 18.89
C GLY A 701 26.83 9.95 17.82
N HIS A 702 26.05 10.64 16.97
CA HIS A 702 25.36 10.04 15.82
C HIS A 702 26.34 9.41 14.83
N TYR A 703 27.35 10.16 14.39
CA TYR A 703 28.35 9.61 13.47
C TYR A 703 29.31 8.65 14.17
N ALA A 704 29.58 8.82 15.46
CA ALA A 704 30.33 7.85 16.25
C ALA A 704 29.62 6.49 16.32
N CYS A 705 28.29 6.48 16.46
CA CYS A 705 27.45 5.28 16.36
C CYS A 705 27.57 4.61 14.99
N CYS A 706 27.31 5.36 13.91
CA CYS A 706 27.40 4.84 12.54
C CYS A 706 28.82 4.36 12.17
N ALA A 707 29.87 5.03 12.67
CA ALA A 707 31.25 4.60 12.49
C ALA A 707 31.58 3.37 13.33
N ALA A 708 31.10 3.28 14.58
CA ALA A 708 31.34 2.14 15.47
C ALA A 708 30.74 0.85 14.91
N ASP A 709 29.47 0.87 14.45
CA ASP A 709 28.86 -0.23 13.68
C ASP A 709 29.78 -0.65 12.53
N THR A 710 30.05 0.28 11.61
CA THR A 710 30.73 -0.05 10.35
C THR A 710 32.18 -0.48 10.60
N TRP A 711 32.86 -0.02 11.67
CA TRP A 711 34.21 -0.48 12.00
C TRP A 711 34.18 -1.84 12.71
N ALA A 712 33.20 -2.08 13.59
CA ALA A 712 33.05 -3.34 14.31
C ALA A 712 32.62 -4.51 13.40
N SER A 713 31.66 -4.29 12.50
CA SER A 713 31.21 -5.30 11.54
C SER A 713 32.28 -5.59 10.49
N GLU A 714 32.92 -4.56 9.93
CA GLU A 714 33.89 -4.74 8.83
C GLU A 714 35.26 -5.26 9.29
N LEU A 715 35.70 -4.96 10.52
CA LEU A 715 36.99 -5.40 11.07
C LEU A 715 36.89 -6.41 12.21
N GLY A 716 35.81 -6.44 12.99
CA GLY A 716 35.61 -7.41 14.08
C GLY A 716 35.49 -8.86 13.58
N VAL A 717 35.02 -9.05 12.34
CA VAL A 717 35.02 -10.36 11.63
C VAL A 717 36.43 -10.90 11.34
N LEU A 718 37.48 -10.10 11.56
CA LEU A 718 38.88 -10.52 11.49
C LEU A 718 39.40 -11.14 12.81
N SER A 719 38.54 -11.23 13.83
CA SER A 719 38.86 -11.83 15.14
C SER A 719 39.32 -13.27 15.00
N LYS A 720 40.44 -13.63 15.65
CA LYS A 720 40.91 -15.01 15.76
C LYS A 720 40.07 -15.85 16.74
N SER A 721 39.38 -15.21 17.67
CA SER A 721 38.44 -15.86 18.60
C SER A 721 37.01 -15.73 18.10
N GLU A 722 36.25 -16.82 18.24
CA GLU A 722 34.81 -16.86 17.97
C GLU A 722 34.08 -15.79 18.80
N PRO A 723 33.11 -15.06 18.21
CA PRO A 723 32.33 -14.08 18.95
C PRO A 723 31.44 -14.76 20.00
N ARG A 724 31.03 -13.99 21.01
CA ARG A 724 30.13 -14.42 22.08
C ARG A 724 28.84 -13.61 22.03
N LEU A 725 27.71 -14.27 22.20
CA LEU A 725 26.40 -13.59 22.21
C LEU A 725 26.29 -12.74 23.49
N ILE A 726 26.12 -11.42 23.37
CA ILE A 726 26.28 -10.48 24.49
C ILE A 726 25.35 -10.77 25.68
N THR A 727 24.17 -11.35 25.44
CA THR A 727 23.17 -11.68 26.47
C THR A 727 23.45 -12.97 27.26
N THR A 728 24.29 -13.87 26.74
CA THR A 728 24.48 -15.23 27.32
C THR A 728 25.94 -15.67 27.39
N MET A 729 26.88 -14.89 26.85
CA MET A 729 28.32 -15.15 26.79
C MET A 729 28.77 -16.48 26.14
N ARG A 730 27.83 -17.30 25.64
CA ARG A 730 28.12 -18.48 24.81
C ARG A 730 28.73 -18.07 23.48
N ARG A 731 29.59 -18.93 22.93
CA ARG A 731 30.17 -18.73 21.59
C ARG A 731 29.09 -18.89 20.52
N VAL A 732 29.19 -18.13 19.44
CA VAL A 732 28.27 -18.17 18.30
C VAL A 732 29.03 -18.01 16.97
N PRO A 733 28.48 -18.45 15.83
CA PRO A 733 29.14 -18.33 14.53
C PRO A 733 29.44 -16.85 14.15
N PRO A 734 30.55 -16.56 13.46
CA PRO A 734 30.87 -15.20 12.99
C PRO A 734 29.77 -14.61 12.09
N GLY A 735 29.31 -13.40 12.44
CA GLY A 735 28.18 -12.72 11.80
C GLY A 735 26.84 -12.83 12.55
N THR A 736 26.80 -13.51 13.70
CA THR A 736 25.57 -13.61 14.52
C THR A 736 25.17 -12.23 15.04
N ASN A 737 23.90 -11.83 14.89
CA ASN A 737 23.42 -10.55 15.42
C ASN A 737 23.53 -10.55 16.95
N GLY A 738 24.17 -9.51 17.50
CA GLY A 738 24.54 -9.48 18.93
C GLY A 738 25.75 -10.31 19.35
N GLY A 739 26.48 -10.91 18.42
CA GLY A 739 27.75 -11.59 18.66
C GLY A 739 28.93 -10.61 18.78
N VAL A 740 29.41 -10.35 19.99
CA VAL A 740 30.54 -9.45 20.25
C VAL A 740 31.89 -10.17 20.27
N SER A 741 32.96 -9.46 19.90
CA SER A 741 34.35 -9.87 20.10
C SER A 741 35.18 -8.70 20.63
N MET A 742 36.30 -8.98 21.32
CA MET A 742 37.19 -7.92 21.83
C MET A 742 37.76 -7.05 20.70
N LEU A 743 37.99 -7.64 19.51
CA LEU A 743 38.38 -6.88 18.33
C LEU A 743 37.24 -5.98 17.84
N GLY A 744 35.99 -6.47 17.80
CA GLY A 744 34.83 -5.66 17.44
C GLY A 744 34.64 -4.47 18.37
N LEU A 745 34.67 -4.69 19.69
CA LEU A 745 34.49 -3.64 20.70
C LEU A 745 35.63 -2.60 20.67
N THR A 746 36.89 -3.02 20.47
CA THR A 746 38.00 -2.05 20.31
C THR A 746 37.90 -1.27 19.00
N MET A 747 37.46 -1.88 17.90
CA MET A 747 37.19 -1.17 16.64
C MET A 747 35.97 -0.24 16.74
N SER A 748 35.00 -0.54 17.60
CA SER A 748 33.87 0.34 17.91
C SER A 748 34.34 1.63 18.59
N ALA A 749 35.15 1.49 19.65
CA ALA A 749 35.74 2.62 20.36
C ALA A 749 36.67 3.44 19.45
N LEU A 750 37.48 2.80 18.61
CA LEU A 750 38.36 3.49 17.66
C LEU A 750 37.60 4.19 16.52
N GLY A 751 36.51 3.60 16.01
CA GLY A 751 35.64 4.22 15.01
C GLY A 751 34.93 5.47 15.57
N GLY A 752 34.45 5.40 16.81
CA GLY A 752 33.92 6.55 17.53
C GLY A 752 34.97 7.62 17.83
N ALA A 753 36.16 7.22 18.31
CA ALA A 753 37.29 8.12 18.55
C ALA A 753 37.75 8.83 17.26
N PHE A 754 37.73 8.16 16.12
CA PHE A 754 38.03 8.73 14.81
C PHE A 754 37.06 9.86 14.42
N ILE A 755 35.76 9.70 14.68
CA ILE A 755 34.75 10.76 14.47
C ILE A 755 35.00 11.95 15.41
N GLY A 756 35.32 11.70 16.68
CA GLY A 756 35.74 12.75 17.62
C GLY A 756 37.02 13.47 17.17
N ALA A 757 38.02 12.73 16.69
CA ALA A 757 39.28 13.30 16.19
C ALA A 757 39.08 14.15 14.92
N LEU A 758 38.13 13.79 14.04
CA LEU A 758 37.71 14.63 12.93
C LEU A 758 37.01 15.91 13.40
N TYR A 759 36.18 15.84 14.45
CA TYR A 759 35.55 17.05 15.01
C TYR A 759 36.60 17.97 15.62
N TYR A 760 37.54 17.41 16.38
CA TYR A 760 38.69 18.13 16.94
C TYR A 760 39.50 18.82 15.82
N ALA A 761 39.91 18.07 14.79
CA ALA A 761 40.67 18.60 13.67
C ALA A 761 39.92 19.69 12.89
N GLY A 762 38.61 19.52 12.68
CA GLY A 762 37.74 20.53 12.08
C GLY A 762 37.56 21.79 12.94
N SER A 763 37.82 21.71 14.25
CA SER A 763 37.70 22.83 15.20
C SER A 763 39.01 23.60 15.41
N LEU A 764 40.15 23.08 14.92
CA LEU A 764 41.46 23.75 15.01
C LEU A 764 41.50 25.09 14.26
N LEU A 765 40.81 25.17 13.12
CA LEU A 765 40.75 26.37 12.27
C LEU A 765 39.91 27.52 12.87
N SER A 766 39.29 27.31 14.03
CA SER A 766 38.51 28.31 14.75
C SER A 766 38.76 28.22 16.27
N GLU A 767 39.95 27.78 16.66
CA GLU A 767 40.52 27.78 18.03
C GLU A 767 39.62 27.18 19.13
N THR A 768 38.65 26.35 18.74
CA THR A 768 37.60 25.80 19.60
C THR A 768 37.70 24.28 19.73
N ALA A 769 38.90 23.74 19.50
CA ALA A 769 39.21 22.32 19.56
C ALA A 769 39.40 21.83 21.00
N GLN A 770 38.48 21.00 21.49
CA GLN A 770 38.49 20.43 22.83
C GLN A 770 38.80 18.93 22.77
N LEU A 771 39.89 18.46 23.38
CA LEU A 771 40.33 17.07 23.29
C LEU A 771 39.26 16.06 23.76
N GLN A 772 38.39 16.49 24.68
CA GLN A 772 37.26 15.74 25.22
C GLN A 772 36.28 15.23 24.13
N VAL A 773 36.22 15.83 22.93
CA VAL A 773 35.35 15.30 21.85
C VAL A 773 35.82 13.93 21.35
N ILE A 774 37.12 13.61 21.49
CA ILE A 774 37.67 12.30 21.14
C ILE A 774 37.18 11.26 22.15
N THR A 775 37.21 11.59 23.44
CA THR A 775 36.66 10.75 24.52
C THR A 775 35.16 10.56 24.38
N LEU A 776 34.39 11.62 24.08
CA LEU A 776 32.96 11.55 23.80
C LEU A 776 32.68 10.60 22.63
N GLY A 777 33.41 10.72 21.52
CA GLY A 777 33.31 9.81 20.37
C GLY A 777 33.62 8.37 20.74
N ALA A 778 34.71 8.11 21.48
CA ALA A 778 35.12 6.77 21.90
C ALA A 778 34.08 6.09 22.80
N VAL A 779 33.57 6.81 23.81
CA VAL A 779 32.58 6.31 24.77
C VAL A 779 31.23 6.06 24.08
N THR A 780 30.76 7.00 23.25
CA THR A 780 29.48 6.85 22.53
C THR A 780 29.54 5.76 21.46
N GLY A 781 30.67 5.63 20.76
CA GLY A 781 30.92 4.52 19.83
C GLY A 781 30.93 3.14 20.51
N LEU A 782 31.62 3.00 21.64
CA LEU A 782 31.60 1.76 22.41
C LEU A 782 30.19 1.43 22.97
N PHE A 783 29.51 2.43 23.54
CA PHE A 783 28.14 2.28 24.05
C PHE A 783 27.16 1.86 22.94
N SER A 784 27.23 2.48 21.76
CA SER A 784 26.36 2.13 20.64
C SER A 784 26.56 0.69 20.17
N SER A 785 27.80 0.20 20.09
CA SER A 785 28.08 -1.19 19.70
C SER A 785 27.54 -2.20 20.73
N ILE A 786 27.59 -1.86 22.02
CA ILE A 786 26.98 -2.66 23.09
C ILE A 786 25.46 -2.65 22.99
N LEU A 787 24.84 -1.47 22.81
CA LEU A 787 23.40 -1.31 22.66
C LEU A 787 22.87 -2.07 21.43
N ASP A 788 23.51 -1.87 20.28
CA ASP A 788 23.17 -2.53 19.03
C ASP A 788 23.33 -4.06 19.16
N SER A 789 24.38 -4.52 19.84
CA SER A 789 24.55 -5.94 20.12
C SER A 789 23.47 -6.50 21.06
N VAL A 790 23.00 -5.74 22.06
CA VAL A 790 21.89 -6.17 22.92
C VAL A 790 20.59 -6.25 22.13
N LEU A 791 20.31 -5.28 21.26
CA LEU A 791 19.14 -5.31 20.38
C LEU A 791 19.22 -6.47 19.38
N GLY A 792 20.36 -6.66 18.72
CA GLY A 792 20.63 -7.78 17.81
C GLY A 792 20.50 -9.15 18.48
N ALA A 793 20.88 -9.27 19.76
CA ALA A 793 20.74 -10.51 20.52
C ALA A 793 19.32 -10.78 21.06
N THR A 794 18.41 -9.79 21.00
CA THR A 794 17.09 -9.86 21.65
C THR A 794 15.90 -9.68 20.70
N VAL A 795 15.93 -8.69 19.80
CA VAL A 795 14.79 -8.27 18.96
C VAL A 795 15.02 -8.39 17.45
N GLN A 796 16.13 -9.01 17.04
CA GLN A 796 16.43 -9.38 15.66
C GLN A 796 16.74 -10.88 15.60
N ALA A 797 15.95 -11.65 14.85
CA ALA A 797 16.19 -13.07 14.71
C ALA A 797 17.52 -13.34 13.96
N THR A 798 18.19 -14.43 14.33
CA THR A 798 19.37 -14.92 13.63
C THR A 798 19.25 -16.42 13.41
N TYR A 799 19.36 -16.85 12.16
CA TYR A 799 19.32 -18.27 11.78
C TYR A 799 20.69 -18.71 11.22
N PHE A 800 21.09 -19.93 11.50
CA PHE A 800 22.30 -20.55 10.98
C PHE A 800 21.93 -21.78 10.14
N ASP A 801 22.21 -21.71 8.84
CA ASP A 801 22.07 -22.85 7.94
C ASP A 801 23.30 -23.75 8.08
N ARG A 802 23.11 -24.91 8.70
CA ARG A 802 24.18 -25.89 8.94
C ARG A 802 24.70 -26.51 7.64
N SER A 803 23.89 -26.53 6.58
CA SER A 803 24.25 -27.11 5.28
C SER A 803 25.20 -26.23 4.46
N SER A 804 25.01 -24.90 4.44
CA SER A 804 25.95 -23.96 3.82
C SER A 804 26.97 -23.35 4.79
N ARG A 805 26.78 -23.54 6.10
CA ARG A 805 27.53 -22.89 7.20
C ARG A 805 27.46 -21.36 7.17
N LYS A 806 26.33 -20.82 6.72
CA LYS A 806 26.05 -19.37 6.65
C LYS A 806 25.01 -18.92 7.65
N ILE A 807 25.00 -17.62 7.89
CA ILE A 807 23.96 -16.94 8.66
C ILE A 807 22.93 -16.34 7.70
N CYS A 808 21.67 -16.42 8.10
CA CYS A 808 20.49 -15.99 7.35
C CYS A 808 19.57 -15.16 8.25
N ASP A 809 19.02 -14.07 7.72
CA ASP A 809 18.08 -13.20 8.44
C ASP A 809 16.63 -13.72 8.41
N GLU A 810 16.27 -14.50 7.38
CA GLU A 810 14.93 -15.10 7.22
C GLU A 810 14.94 -16.61 7.51
N PHE A 811 13.75 -17.15 7.80
CA PHE A 811 13.46 -18.58 7.86
C PHE A 811 13.48 -19.19 6.43
N ALA A 812 14.68 -19.26 5.84
CA ALA A 812 14.92 -19.83 4.53
C ALA A 812 14.37 -21.27 4.45
N SER A 813 13.80 -21.64 3.29
CA SER A 813 13.09 -22.92 3.10
C SER A 813 14.02 -24.14 2.95
N GLN A 814 15.01 -24.24 3.83
CA GLN A 814 16.02 -25.30 3.91
C GLN A 814 15.77 -26.18 5.14
N VAL A 815 16.24 -27.43 5.09
CA VAL A 815 15.84 -28.49 6.03
C VAL A 815 16.63 -28.47 7.34
N ASP A 816 17.81 -27.85 7.37
CA ASP A 816 18.76 -27.88 8.51
C ASP A 816 19.17 -26.46 8.94
N VAL A 817 18.18 -25.68 9.36
CA VAL A 817 18.31 -24.28 9.80
C VAL A 817 18.07 -24.18 11.30
N GLU A 818 19.09 -23.76 12.04
CA GLU A 818 19.06 -23.59 13.50
C GLU A 818 18.79 -22.14 13.88
N HIS A 819 17.78 -21.87 14.71
CA HIS A 819 17.57 -20.54 15.28
C HIS A 819 18.59 -20.28 16.40
N VAL A 820 19.47 -19.31 16.19
CA VAL A 820 20.56 -18.99 17.12
C VAL A 820 20.04 -18.10 18.25
N CYS A 821 19.47 -16.94 17.95
CA CYS A 821 19.09 -15.94 18.95
C CYS A 821 18.15 -14.84 18.40
N GLY A 822 17.54 -14.11 19.35
CA GLY A 822 16.62 -13.01 19.10
C GLY A 822 15.16 -13.46 18.97
N ILE A 823 14.30 -12.51 18.59
CA ILE A 823 12.96 -12.74 18.04
C ILE A 823 12.83 -11.94 16.76
N ASP A 824 11.97 -12.37 15.83
CA ASP A 824 11.74 -11.67 14.57
C ASP A 824 10.77 -10.48 14.78
N LEU A 825 11.32 -9.38 15.33
CA LEU A 825 10.58 -8.15 15.67
C LEU A 825 11.07 -6.93 14.89
N LEU A 826 12.40 -6.80 14.69
CA LEU A 826 13.03 -5.71 13.95
C LEU A 826 14.05 -6.26 12.93
N SER A 827 14.06 -5.69 11.72
CA SER A 827 15.15 -5.92 10.75
C SER A 827 16.46 -5.24 11.18
N ASN A 828 17.57 -5.67 10.59
CA ASN A 828 18.89 -5.06 10.76
C ASN A 828 18.86 -3.52 10.57
N GLU A 829 18.18 -2.99 9.55
CA GLU A 829 18.05 -1.54 9.37
C GLU A 829 17.18 -0.86 10.43
N GLN A 830 16.21 -1.57 11.02
CA GLN A 830 15.38 -1.03 12.09
C GLN A 830 16.12 -1.01 13.43
N VAL A 831 16.90 -2.06 13.74
CA VAL A 831 17.82 -2.07 14.90
C VAL A 831 18.81 -0.91 14.79
N ASN A 832 19.50 -0.77 13.64
CA ASN A 832 20.39 0.36 13.39
C ASN A 832 19.72 1.73 13.61
N VAL A 833 18.49 1.93 13.14
CA VAL A 833 17.73 3.18 13.38
C VAL A 833 17.49 3.41 14.88
N VAL A 834 17.16 2.38 15.66
CA VAL A 834 16.95 2.48 17.12
C VAL A 834 18.28 2.77 17.84
N SER A 835 19.35 2.03 17.54
CA SER A 835 20.69 2.23 18.09
C SER A 835 21.21 3.65 17.85
N VAL A 836 21.03 4.14 16.62
CA VAL A 836 21.39 5.50 16.21
C VAL A 836 20.53 6.56 16.91
N LEU A 837 19.20 6.40 16.98
CA LEU A 837 18.31 7.33 17.69
C LEU A 837 18.66 7.45 19.17
N ALA A 838 18.81 6.30 19.86
CA ALA A 838 19.13 6.25 21.28
C ALA A 838 20.51 6.83 21.57
N THR A 839 21.54 6.46 20.80
CA THR A 839 22.90 7.01 20.97
C THR A 839 22.94 8.51 20.69
N THR A 840 22.27 8.97 19.63
CA THR A 840 22.17 10.41 19.31
C THR A 840 21.59 11.18 20.49
N ALA A 841 20.48 10.71 21.07
CA ALA A 841 19.84 11.35 22.21
C ALA A 841 20.72 11.32 23.48
N ILE A 842 21.33 10.18 23.80
CA ILE A 842 22.15 9.99 25.01
C ILE A 842 23.45 10.80 24.94
N SER A 843 24.04 10.98 23.76
CA SER A 843 25.35 11.63 23.60
C SER A 843 25.38 13.09 24.06
N GLY A 844 24.29 13.83 23.91
CA GLY A 844 24.16 15.18 24.47
C GLY A 844 24.20 15.19 26.01
N GLY A 845 23.59 14.20 26.65
CA GLY A 845 23.62 14.02 28.11
C GLY A 845 24.91 13.40 28.66
N VAL A 846 25.66 12.62 27.85
CA VAL A 846 27.02 12.18 28.22
C VAL A 846 27.99 13.37 28.19
N ALA A 847 27.83 14.28 27.22
CA ALA A 847 28.69 15.44 27.09
C ALA A 847 28.58 16.43 28.27
N THR A 848 27.44 16.58 28.94
CA THR A 848 27.35 17.44 30.15
C THR A 848 28.22 16.98 31.32
N TYR A 849 28.74 15.74 31.30
CA TYR A 849 29.69 15.22 32.29
C TYR A 849 31.16 15.25 31.81
N LEU A 850 31.39 15.42 30.50
CA LEU A 850 32.73 15.51 29.89
C LEU A 850 33.18 16.95 29.63
N PHE A 851 32.22 17.90 29.63
CA PHE A 851 32.42 19.32 29.37
C PHE A 851 31.74 20.13 30.51
N PRO A 852 32.34 20.16 31.71
CA PRO A 852 31.85 20.94 32.86
C PRO A 852 32.03 22.45 32.68
#